data_AF-A0A9X2WFU1-F1
#
_entry.id   AF-A0A9X2WFU1-F1
#
_cell.length_a   1.000
_cell.length_b   1.000
_cell.length_c   1.000
_cell.angle_alpha   90.00
_cell.angle_beta   90.00
_cell.angle_gamma   90.00
#
_symmetry.space_group_name_H-M   'P 1'
#
loop_
_entity.id
_entity.type
_entity.pdbx_description
1 polymer ?
#
loop_
_entity_poly.entity_id
_entity_poly.type
_entity_poly.pdbx_seq_one_letter_code
_entity_poly.pdbx_strand_id
1 'polypeptide(L)'
;MFPTLAGLMSGCSDSGSSSSSTISVYVQAGQEDVYSAVVRSVAITEAGLPNEDAEGRFVRSEYITDKEATVKAVVASGELQLFQLVGRDGDTDTSTDATTVRCQWVAGCANGAFAADMVQTTNLDWRSVAYDLGKNERIRVTPLTDLAAQLALDYVYNESLDSGSGTVTDVPVGWVETGYYSAYSTEQAISQVSRVFGISNVQTTEPADLTQINEWRKADAAKAADSIRYGALLAAWAHLAETYGNGFTEAVAADFSANKGQMMQQGGAQTLTLAALYSDAITNLQALNVTDTTLQGYIAGVVSGLQADFDSFVTPGALTNKVPDTLLSLFGQGDYDDFVLGIKRTKAFVGVMRNYSEAFFEDGYKAEIDQYVDLLKKIGDEHAANLDAIVVAQRETQALYLQTYLANAGNTCADTSAYVWITPGSCTYNNQTRVMTLNSGKIIVSQAVADVNTTDADDKPTSSNAIDVLIRGTYEQGTLRFVVDNVYEGDNAANDILSASGVRVYYTTPVSTLADPAGNEILGYEMRWSDFSLYDTSRVGGAEEAEVTGSYRIFFRGVKDPQDSNSERRFNIDTVVLNGRISDKVGDDNDLDVDYSSVYVAATSTNASEYYPAKPFASFNGFFTPNPAFAKGDLSNNLVSYVTGEQTVAGQAVQYLDFYVPLGESQRFRFYPTVKREDVNDVDNDDDRTELVSTHDFEICDLSNSGSGWVVSTCQPKQRLYAERDFQLAINDLWEAGVFSRVEIPGRGVYFVTWPTKPADANGCLALADLASTETSMDGTLYDPMMLGLNAVRVTSEVRLDDQPRTLFDVLLNAPTMDRYKLTAALSHDYSSLTSGDVYLGSGSALDRIVLSLDTDSSFKTTGSVAVYKDGVALTLNDGTETTIDSELTAYLQQNYNLSPLPYKYITGSDGKYDLCVLDNSAEATDNTVLADAAFTLNFRDVVYGRIRQESGIWVIRYIDGSWETL
;
A
#
# COMPACT_ATOMS: atom_id res chain seq x y z
N MET A 1 11.67 9.32 -14.96
CA MET A 1 11.37 8.93 -13.56
C MET A 1 11.12 10.11 -12.58
N PHE A 2 11.10 11.39 -12.98
CA PHE A 2 11.17 12.53 -12.03
C PHE A 2 9.92 13.40 -11.72
N PRO A 3 8.66 13.12 -12.16
CA PRO A 3 7.53 13.99 -11.76
C PRO A 3 7.15 13.90 -10.27
N THR A 4 7.66 12.94 -9.51
CA THR A 4 7.27 12.64 -8.11
C THR A 4 8.13 13.33 -7.04
N LEU A 5 9.21 14.03 -7.42
CA LEU A 5 10.16 14.61 -6.46
C LEU A 5 9.56 15.71 -5.56
N ALA A 6 8.54 16.42 -6.05
CA ALA A 6 7.86 17.46 -5.27
C ALA A 6 6.98 16.86 -4.14
N GLY A 7 6.41 15.66 -4.33
CA GLY A 7 5.54 15.02 -3.34
C GLY A 7 6.27 14.33 -2.19
N LEU A 8 7.56 13.99 -2.37
CA LEU A 8 8.41 13.42 -1.32
C LEU A 8 9.00 14.48 -0.38
N MET A 9 9.12 15.74 -0.85
CA MET A 9 9.73 16.86 -0.11
C MET A 9 8.69 17.80 0.53
N SER A 10 7.44 17.74 0.09
CA SER A 10 6.32 18.35 0.80
C SER A 10 5.40 17.24 1.25
N GLY A 11 5.30 17.01 2.57
CA GLY A 11 4.28 16.15 3.15
C GLY A 11 2.89 16.62 2.72
N CYS A 12 2.43 16.12 1.57
CA CYS A 12 1.12 16.44 1.03
C CYS A 12 0.10 15.54 1.73
N SER A 13 -0.86 16.19 2.36
CA SER A 13 -2.06 15.61 2.91
C SER A 13 -2.86 14.86 1.83
N ASP A 14 -2.85 13.53 1.87
CA ASP A 14 -3.70 12.72 1.01
C ASP A 14 -5.12 12.66 1.58
N SER A 15 -6.03 13.45 0.98
CA SER A 15 -7.47 13.35 1.19
C SER A 15 -8.04 12.21 0.33
N GLY A 16 -7.90 10.97 0.81
CA GLY A 16 -8.60 9.81 0.25
C GLY A 16 -10.08 9.82 0.63
N SER A 17 -10.96 10.02 -0.35
CA SER A 17 -12.40 10.07 -0.16
C SER A 17 -13.02 8.67 -0.08
N SER A 18 -13.34 8.21 1.12
CA SER A 18 -14.43 7.26 1.35
C SER A 18 -15.64 8.05 1.89
N SER A 19 -16.85 7.71 1.43
CA SER A 19 -18.07 8.39 1.81
C SER A 19 -18.52 7.98 3.22
N SER A 20 -17.78 8.41 4.25
CA SER A 20 -18.22 8.38 5.65
C SER A 20 -18.78 9.76 6.02
N SER A 21 -19.83 9.78 6.85
CA SER A 21 -20.31 11.04 7.41
C SER A 21 -19.25 11.59 8.37
N THR A 22 -18.58 12.68 7.98
CA THR A 22 -17.61 13.33 8.87
C THR A 22 -18.31 14.14 9.96
N ILE A 23 -17.79 14.11 11.17
CA ILE A 23 -18.21 14.95 12.30
C ILE A 23 -17.07 15.88 12.72
N SER A 24 -17.41 16.97 13.40
CA SER A 24 -16.42 17.82 14.06
C SER A 24 -16.39 17.53 15.55
N VAL A 25 -15.20 17.38 16.10
CA VAL A 25 -14.93 17.16 17.54
C VAL A 25 -13.94 18.22 18.04
N TYR A 26 -13.99 18.52 19.32
CA TYR A 26 -13.04 19.43 19.97
C TYR A 26 -11.98 18.61 20.69
N VAL A 27 -10.73 18.85 20.37
CA VAL A 27 -9.59 18.24 21.05
C VAL A 27 -8.90 19.32 21.83
N GLN A 28 -8.68 19.09 23.12
CA GLN A 28 -8.05 20.08 24.00
C GLN A 28 -6.84 19.47 24.70
N ALA A 29 -5.70 20.13 24.55
CA ALA A 29 -4.41 19.68 25.09
C ALA A 29 -4.16 20.25 26.49
N GLY A 30 -3.61 19.40 27.37
CA GLY A 30 -3.16 19.82 28.70
C GLY A 30 -4.27 20.44 29.56
N GLN A 31 -3.93 21.53 30.24
CA GLN A 31 -4.78 22.35 31.11
C GLN A 31 -5.23 23.65 30.43
N GLU A 32 -5.51 23.61 29.12
CA GLU A 32 -5.72 24.82 28.30
C GLU A 32 -4.47 25.72 28.22
N ASP A 33 -3.30 25.08 28.31
CA ASP A 33 -2.00 25.71 28.51
C ASP A 33 -1.00 25.46 27.38
N VAL A 34 -1.34 24.64 26.39
CA VAL A 34 -0.45 24.29 25.27
C VAL A 34 -0.84 25.06 24.00
N TYR A 35 -0.08 26.08 23.65
CA TYR A 35 -0.28 26.91 22.45
C TYR A 35 0.71 26.53 21.34
N SER A 36 0.26 26.58 20.08
CA SER A 36 1.09 26.33 18.89
C SER A 36 1.70 24.92 18.85
N ALA A 37 0.99 23.91 19.34
CA ALA A 37 1.35 22.49 19.21
C ALA A 37 0.57 21.83 18.07
N VAL A 38 1.14 20.77 17.48
CA VAL A 38 0.49 19.98 16.44
C VAL A 38 -0.36 18.90 17.08
N VAL A 39 -1.65 18.85 16.73
CA VAL A 39 -2.55 17.73 17.04
C VAL A 39 -2.79 16.93 15.77
N ARG A 40 -2.29 15.69 15.76
CA ARG A 40 -2.51 14.71 14.70
C ARG A 40 -3.75 13.91 15.00
N SER A 41 -4.71 13.91 14.08
CA SER A 41 -5.89 13.05 14.11
C SER A 41 -5.66 11.86 13.18
N VAL A 42 -5.59 10.65 13.75
CA VAL A 42 -5.32 9.40 13.02
C VAL A 42 -6.48 8.43 13.25
N ALA A 43 -7.13 7.97 12.17
CA ALA A 43 -8.16 6.94 12.30
C ALA A 43 -7.52 5.65 12.82
N ILE A 44 -8.17 4.96 13.75
CA ILE A 44 -7.82 3.58 14.05
C ILE A 44 -8.54 2.72 13.01
N THR A 45 -7.76 1.98 12.24
CA THR A 45 -8.30 1.09 11.20
C THR A 45 -9.14 -0.02 11.82
N GLU A 46 -9.88 -0.73 10.99
CA GLU A 46 -10.53 -2.00 11.36
C GLU A 46 -9.54 -3.07 11.83
N ALA A 47 -8.22 -2.85 11.73
CA ALA A 47 -7.22 -3.71 12.34
C ALA A 47 -7.01 -3.42 13.85
N GLY A 48 -7.67 -2.41 14.41
CA GLY A 48 -7.41 -1.92 15.76
C GLY A 48 -6.04 -1.25 15.90
N LEU A 49 -5.43 -0.83 14.79
CA LEU A 49 -4.13 -0.16 14.75
C LEU A 49 -4.27 1.23 14.10
N PRO A 50 -3.44 2.20 14.48
CA PRO A 50 -3.39 3.50 13.81
C PRO A 50 -3.21 3.34 12.30
N ASN A 51 -3.95 4.11 11.51
CA ASN A 51 -3.83 4.08 10.07
C ASN A 51 -2.45 4.59 9.64
N GLU A 52 -1.68 3.73 9.00
CA GLU A 52 -0.35 4.02 8.49
C GLU A 52 -0.31 3.79 6.98
N ASP A 53 0.39 4.67 6.26
CA ASP A 53 0.70 4.44 4.86
C ASP A 53 1.75 3.34 4.69
N ALA A 54 2.02 2.98 3.43
CA ALA A 54 2.98 1.93 3.12
C ALA A 54 4.43 2.27 3.51
N GLU A 55 4.70 3.54 3.86
CA GLU A 55 5.99 4.01 4.34
C GLU A 55 6.06 4.12 5.88
N GLY A 56 4.98 3.77 6.59
CA GLY A 56 4.91 3.76 8.04
C GLY A 56 4.59 5.13 8.67
N ARG A 57 4.12 6.11 7.90
CA ARG A 57 3.62 7.38 8.44
C ARG A 57 2.15 7.27 8.79
N PHE A 58 1.72 7.95 9.84
CA PHE A 58 0.28 8.07 10.09
C PHE A 58 -0.43 8.83 8.96
N VAL A 59 -1.45 8.20 8.39
CA VAL A 59 -2.44 8.85 7.54
C VAL A 59 -3.30 9.73 8.45
N ARG A 60 -3.05 11.04 8.40
CA ARG A 60 -3.51 11.95 9.46
C ARG A 60 -3.98 13.29 8.92
N SER A 61 -4.83 13.93 9.72
CA SER A 61 -5.08 15.37 9.63
C SER A 61 -4.32 16.08 10.74
N GLU A 62 -3.67 17.19 10.42
CA GLU A 62 -2.91 18.00 11.39
C GLU A 62 -3.67 19.30 11.69
N TYR A 63 -3.65 19.68 12.96
CA TYR A 63 -4.28 20.90 13.47
C TYR A 63 -3.33 21.59 14.45
N ILE A 64 -3.35 22.92 14.51
CA ILE A 64 -2.53 23.69 15.45
C ILE A 64 -3.39 24.16 16.62
N THR A 65 -2.91 23.96 17.85
CA THR A 65 -3.62 24.40 19.06
C THR A 65 -3.68 25.92 19.17
N ASP A 66 -4.87 26.45 19.48
CA ASP A 66 -5.09 27.85 19.79
C ASP A 66 -4.62 28.22 21.22
N LYS A 67 -4.87 29.47 21.65
CA LYS A 67 -4.44 29.97 22.97
C LYS A 67 -5.19 29.34 24.14
N GLU A 68 -6.30 28.68 23.85
CA GLU A 68 -7.08 27.85 24.76
C GLU A 68 -6.75 26.35 24.62
N ALA A 69 -5.60 26.06 23.97
CA ALA A 69 -5.09 24.73 23.65
C ALA A 69 -6.09 23.81 22.93
N THR A 70 -7.03 24.40 22.19
CA THR A 70 -8.14 23.70 21.56
C THR A 70 -7.92 23.62 20.05
N VAL A 71 -8.31 22.49 19.45
CA VAL A 71 -8.48 22.34 18.01
C VAL A 71 -9.86 21.78 17.71
N LYS A 72 -10.36 22.08 16.51
CA LYS A 72 -11.60 21.51 16.00
C LYS A 72 -11.26 20.51 14.90
N ALA A 73 -11.09 19.25 15.29
CA ALA A 73 -10.78 18.17 14.37
C ALA A 73 -12.02 17.68 13.62
N VAL A 74 -11.85 17.36 12.33
CA VAL A 74 -12.84 16.68 11.50
C VAL A 74 -12.45 15.22 11.38
N VAL A 75 -13.36 14.32 11.77
CA VAL A 75 -13.12 12.87 11.86
C VAL A 75 -14.28 12.08 11.27
N ALA A 76 -14.06 10.82 10.90
CA ALA A 76 -15.13 9.92 10.51
C ALA A 76 -16.03 9.59 11.71
N SER A 77 -17.34 9.49 11.50
CA SER A 77 -18.29 9.10 12.57
C SER A 77 -18.24 7.61 12.87
N GLY A 78 -18.37 7.23 14.15
CA GLY A 78 -18.64 5.84 14.55
C GLY A 78 -17.42 4.92 14.64
N GLU A 79 -16.20 5.46 14.47
CA GLU A 79 -14.95 4.70 14.51
C GLU A 79 -14.08 5.08 15.71
N LEU A 80 -13.11 4.21 16.05
CA LEU A 80 -12.06 4.54 17.01
C LEU A 80 -11.11 5.59 16.40
N GLN A 81 -10.77 6.60 17.19
CA GLN A 81 -9.93 7.71 16.72
C GLN A 81 -8.78 7.96 17.68
N LEU A 82 -7.56 8.01 17.15
CA LEU A 82 -6.35 8.43 17.87
C LEU A 82 -6.11 9.92 17.64
N PHE A 83 -5.77 10.61 18.72
CA PHE A 83 -5.24 11.98 18.72
C PHE A 83 -3.87 11.97 19.38
N GLN A 84 -2.88 12.52 18.68
CA GLN A 84 -1.52 12.66 19.18
C GLN A 84 -1.13 14.13 19.22
N LEU A 85 -0.69 14.60 20.37
CA LEU A 85 -0.07 15.92 20.53
C LEU A 85 1.42 15.81 20.22
N VAL A 86 1.98 16.79 19.52
CA VAL A 86 3.40 16.86 19.16
C VAL A 86 3.86 18.31 19.32
N GLY A 87 4.98 18.51 19.99
CA GLY A 87 5.62 19.83 20.09
C GLY A 87 6.35 20.19 18.80
N ARG A 88 6.38 21.47 18.45
CA ARG A 88 7.14 22.01 17.31
C ARG A 88 8.06 23.15 17.73
N ASP A 89 9.27 23.15 17.21
CA ASP A 89 10.21 24.26 17.30
C ASP A 89 9.69 25.44 16.47
N GLY A 90 10.00 26.64 16.93
CA GLY A 90 9.66 27.86 16.19
C GLY A 90 10.61 28.03 15.02
N ASP A 91 10.07 28.41 13.88
CA ASP A 91 10.84 28.63 12.67
C ASP A 91 10.68 30.08 12.20
N THR A 92 11.76 30.85 12.28
CA THR A 92 11.80 32.24 11.81
C THR A 92 11.71 32.36 10.29
N ASP A 93 11.92 31.26 9.57
CA ASP A 93 11.82 31.21 8.12
C ASP A 93 10.40 31.19 7.64
N THR A 94 9.56 30.39 8.28
CA THR A 94 8.14 30.27 8.00
C THR A 94 7.28 31.04 9.00
N SER A 95 7.89 31.91 9.83
CA SER A 95 7.25 32.64 10.95
C SER A 95 6.47 31.78 11.94
N THR A 96 6.70 30.48 11.95
CA THR A 96 5.96 29.54 12.76
C THR A 96 6.32 29.71 14.24
N ASP A 97 5.32 29.95 15.08
CA ASP A 97 5.49 30.04 16.53
C ASP A 97 5.92 28.68 17.12
N ALA A 98 6.94 28.68 17.98
CA ALA A 98 7.31 27.51 18.77
C ALA A 98 6.16 27.09 19.69
N THR A 99 6.03 25.81 19.97
CA THR A 99 5.09 25.33 20.99
C THR A 99 5.45 25.94 22.35
N THR A 100 4.46 26.55 22.99
CA THR A 100 4.59 27.10 24.33
C THR A 100 3.62 26.44 25.30
N VAL A 101 4.09 26.17 26.52
CA VAL A 101 3.29 25.65 27.62
C VAL A 101 3.25 26.68 28.75
N ARG A 102 2.05 27.04 29.22
CA ARG A 102 1.87 27.95 30.35
C ARG A 102 2.25 27.27 31.66
N CYS A 103 3.10 27.91 32.45
CA CYS A 103 3.53 27.36 33.73
C CYS A 103 2.37 27.27 34.75
N GLN A 104 1.96 26.04 35.06
CA GLN A 104 0.92 25.70 36.04
C GLN A 104 1.45 25.51 37.47
N TRP A 105 2.77 25.60 37.68
CA TRP A 105 3.40 25.44 39.00
C TRP A 105 3.60 26.78 39.72
N VAL A 106 3.00 26.94 40.89
CA VAL A 106 2.94 28.23 41.61
C VAL A 106 4.31 28.75 42.03
N ALA A 107 5.25 27.86 42.35
CA ALA A 107 6.61 28.26 42.69
C ALA A 107 7.45 28.69 41.46
N GLY A 108 6.91 28.54 40.25
CA GLY A 108 7.61 28.74 38.99
C GLY A 108 8.15 27.42 38.42
N CYS A 109 8.11 27.33 37.10
CA CYS A 109 8.61 26.20 36.32
C CYS A 109 10.07 26.47 35.89
N ALA A 110 10.76 25.47 35.34
CA ALA A 110 12.20 25.56 35.04
C ALA A 110 12.62 26.85 34.29
N ASN A 111 11.78 27.33 33.36
CA ASN A 111 12.08 28.46 32.49
C ASN A 111 11.10 29.65 32.64
N GLY A 112 10.28 29.70 33.69
CA GLY A 112 9.23 30.71 33.79
C GLY A 112 8.58 30.84 35.17
N ALA A 113 8.08 32.03 35.48
CA ALA A 113 7.23 32.22 36.65
C ALA A 113 5.85 31.57 36.43
N PHE A 114 5.11 31.35 37.52
CA PHE A 114 3.71 30.92 37.42
C PHE A 114 2.91 31.81 36.46
N ALA A 115 2.12 31.19 35.58
CA ALA A 115 1.37 31.81 34.48
C ALA A 115 2.20 32.39 33.32
N ALA A 116 3.53 32.20 33.29
CA ALA A 116 4.33 32.54 32.12
C ALA A 116 4.23 31.43 31.06
N ASP A 117 4.07 31.81 29.79
CA ASP A 117 4.18 30.89 28.66
C ASP A 117 5.67 30.61 28.38
N MET A 118 6.04 29.34 28.31
CA MET A 118 7.42 28.88 28.13
C MET A 118 7.52 28.03 26.88
N VAL A 119 8.57 28.23 26.08
CA VAL A 119 8.84 27.32 24.95
C VAL A 119 9.14 25.92 25.48
N GLN A 120 8.35 24.95 25.03
CA GLN A 120 8.50 23.54 25.36
C GLN A 120 8.08 22.70 24.16
N THR A 121 9.06 22.08 23.51
CA THR A 121 8.86 21.34 22.25
C THR A 121 9.09 19.84 22.41
N THR A 122 9.56 19.40 23.58
CA THR A 122 9.72 18.00 23.96
C THR A 122 8.78 17.60 25.10
N ASN A 123 8.65 16.30 25.36
CA ASN A 123 7.77 15.71 26.39
C ASN A 123 6.25 15.95 26.17
N LEU A 124 5.84 16.27 24.95
CA LEU A 124 4.44 16.55 24.57
C LEU A 124 3.78 15.46 23.71
N ASP A 125 4.45 14.33 23.47
CA ASP A 125 4.00 13.19 22.65
C ASP A 125 2.84 12.38 23.28
N TRP A 126 1.81 13.08 23.74
CA TRP A 126 0.68 12.50 24.46
C TRP A 126 -0.38 11.99 23.49
N ARG A 127 -0.93 10.82 23.79
CA ARG A 127 -2.00 10.19 23.01
C ARG A 127 -3.34 10.22 23.74
N SER A 128 -4.41 10.18 22.96
CA SER A 128 -5.77 9.91 23.44
C SER A 128 -6.50 9.11 22.38
N VAL A 129 -7.09 7.98 22.76
CA VAL A 129 -7.90 7.14 21.86
C VAL A 129 -9.34 7.17 22.34
N ALA A 130 -10.27 7.49 21.46
CA ALA A 130 -11.69 7.62 21.80
C ALA A 130 -12.54 6.71 20.91
N TYR A 131 -13.64 6.21 21.47
CA TYR A 131 -14.63 5.38 20.80
C TYR A 131 -15.95 6.16 20.62
N ASP A 132 -16.63 5.92 19.50
CA ASP A 132 -17.98 6.44 19.17
C ASP A 132 -18.17 7.95 19.44
N LEU A 133 -17.27 8.76 18.88
CA LEU A 133 -17.32 10.21 19.08
C LEU A 133 -18.58 10.83 18.50
N GLY A 134 -19.24 11.67 19.29
CA GLY A 134 -20.38 12.47 18.89
C GLY A 134 -20.00 13.82 18.28
N LYS A 135 -20.93 14.43 17.53
CA LYS A 135 -20.76 15.79 17.01
C LYS A 135 -20.58 16.81 18.13
N ASN A 136 -19.51 17.61 18.02
CA ASN A 136 -19.06 18.61 19.00
C ASN A 136 -18.68 18.03 20.36
N GLU A 137 -18.44 16.72 20.45
CA GLU A 137 -17.86 16.12 21.64
C GLU A 137 -16.47 16.69 21.90
N ARG A 138 -16.09 16.79 23.18
CA ARG A 138 -14.81 17.36 23.59
C ARG A 138 -13.98 16.33 24.33
N ILE A 139 -12.83 16.00 23.75
CA ILE A 139 -11.86 15.07 24.32
C ILE A 139 -10.61 15.80 24.80
N ARG A 140 -9.91 15.20 25.76
CA ARG A 140 -8.64 15.68 26.30
C ARG A 140 -7.47 14.85 25.80
N VAL A 141 -6.35 15.54 25.58
CA VAL A 141 -5.04 14.95 25.31
C VAL A 141 -4.08 15.41 26.40
N THR A 142 -3.75 14.50 27.31
CA THR A 142 -2.93 14.74 28.51
C THR A 142 -2.00 13.54 28.74
N PRO A 143 -1.00 13.65 29.63
CA PRO A 143 -0.21 12.49 30.03
C PRO A 143 -1.04 11.33 30.59
N LEU A 144 -2.19 11.59 31.23
CA LEU A 144 -3.04 10.53 31.77
C LEU A 144 -3.83 9.81 30.67
N THR A 145 -4.27 10.51 29.63
CA THR A 145 -4.88 9.85 28.47
C THR A 145 -3.85 9.05 27.69
N ASP A 146 -2.57 9.43 27.73
CA ASP A 146 -1.48 8.65 27.13
C ASP A 146 -1.29 7.30 27.84
N LEU A 147 -1.35 7.28 29.18
CA LEU A 147 -1.37 6.03 29.95
C LEU A 147 -2.53 5.12 29.56
N ALA A 148 -3.72 5.70 29.35
CA ALA A 148 -4.89 4.96 28.91
C ALA A 148 -4.71 4.42 27.48
N ALA A 149 -4.17 5.23 26.57
CA ALA A 149 -3.90 4.84 25.19
C ALA A 149 -2.83 3.73 25.12
N GLN A 150 -1.80 3.76 25.96
CA GLN A 150 -0.81 2.67 26.04
C GLN A 150 -1.45 1.38 26.57
N LEU A 151 -2.20 1.47 27.68
CA LEU A 151 -2.85 0.32 28.29
C LEU A 151 -3.89 -0.32 27.36
N ALA A 152 -4.68 0.49 26.63
CA ALA A 152 -5.70 0.02 25.69
C ALA A 152 -5.11 -0.70 24.46
N LEU A 153 -3.90 -0.32 24.05
CA LEU A 153 -3.16 -1.01 23.00
C LEU A 153 -2.66 -2.36 23.51
N ASP A 154 -2.03 -2.36 24.68
CA ASP A 154 -1.33 -3.54 25.19
C ASP A 154 -2.29 -4.61 25.73
N TYR A 155 -3.40 -4.20 26.37
CA TYR A 155 -4.27 -5.09 27.14
C TYR A 155 -5.78 -4.81 27.00
N VAL A 156 -6.58 -5.85 27.28
CA VAL A 156 -8.01 -5.77 27.61
C VAL A 156 -8.27 -6.40 28.99
N TYR A 157 -9.26 -5.89 29.74
CA TYR A 157 -9.60 -6.44 31.04
C TYR A 157 -10.70 -7.51 30.90
N ASN A 158 -10.34 -8.77 31.17
CA ASN A 158 -11.29 -9.87 31.18
C ASN A 158 -12.09 -9.87 32.49
N GLU A 159 -13.42 -9.79 32.38
CA GLU A 159 -14.38 -9.76 33.50
C GLU A 159 -14.87 -11.15 33.95
N SER A 160 -14.65 -12.21 33.16
CA SER A 160 -15.24 -13.53 33.39
C SER A 160 -14.22 -14.67 33.32
N LEU A 161 -14.50 -15.74 34.07
CA LEU A 161 -13.75 -17.00 34.00
C LEU A 161 -14.23 -17.92 32.86
N ASP A 162 -15.39 -17.63 32.25
CA ASP A 162 -16.03 -18.54 31.29
C ASP A 162 -15.40 -18.42 29.90
N SER A 163 -14.58 -19.40 29.53
CA SER A 163 -14.23 -19.65 28.13
C SER A 163 -15.45 -20.31 27.47
N GLY A 164 -16.28 -19.52 26.79
CA GLY A 164 -17.50 -20.00 26.13
C GLY A 164 -17.33 -21.07 25.03
N SER A 165 -16.13 -21.66 24.87
CA SER A 165 -15.80 -22.68 23.87
C SER A 165 -15.59 -24.09 24.42
N GLY A 166 -15.51 -24.30 25.74
CA GLY A 166 -15.38 -25.64 26.35
C GLY A 166 -14.10 -26.43 26.01
N THR A 167 -13.19 -25.87 25.20
CA THR A 167 -11.92 -26.46 24.75
C THR A 167 -10.69 -25.72 25.29
N VAL A 168 -10.89 -24.59 25.98
CA VAL A 168 -9.82 -23.72 26.47
C VAL A 168 -9.85 -23.69 28.00
N THR A 169 -8.71 -23.89 28.65
CA THR A 169 -8.53 -23.68 30.11
C THR A 169 -9.07 -22.33 30.56
N ASP A 170 -9.74 -22.29 31.73
CA ASP A 170 -10.26 -21.07 32.38
C ASP A 170 -9.29 -19.88 32.20
N VAL A 171 -9.78 -18.79 31.57
CA VAL A 171 -8.99 -17.58 31.42
C VAL A 171 -9.03 -16.81 32.74
N PRO A 172 -7.89 -16.43 33.34
CA PRO A 172 -7.90 -15.65 34.56
C PRO A 172 -8.62 -14.31 34.36
N VAL A 173 -9.44 -13.92 35.33
CA VAL A 173 -10.00 -12.56 35.42
C VAL A 173 -8.84 -11.58 35.60
N GLY A 174 -8.84 -10.49 34.83
CA GLY A 174 -7.79 -9.48 34.86
C GLY A 174 -7.30 -9.05 33.48
N TRP A 175 -6.20 -8.30 33.44
CA TRP A 175 -5.60 -7.80 32.19
C TRP A 175 -4.95 -8.93 31.38
N VAL A 176 -5.39 -9.04 30.13
CA VAL A 176 -4.94 -10.00 29.11
C VAL A 176 -4.37 -9.22 27.93
N GLU A 177 -3.21 -9.65 27.42
CA GLU A 177 -2.55 -8.97 26.31
C GLU A 177 -3.34 -9.11 25.01
N THR A 178 -3.43 -8.03 24.22
CA THR A 178 -4.14 -7.99 22.93
C THR A 178 -3.26 -7.40 21.83
N GLY A 179 -2.61 -6.27 22.09
CA GLY A 179 -1.75 -5.55 21.14
C GLY A 179 -2.51 -4.73 20.09
N TYR A 180 -3.80 -4.48 20.28
CA TYR A 180 -4.65 -3.69 19.37
C TYR A 180 -5.73 -2.93 20.16
N TYR A 181 -6.19 -1.82 19.61
CA TYR A 181 -7.31 -1.05 20.13
C TYR A 181 -8.64 -1.71 19.80
N SER A 182 -9.52 -1.76 20.79
CA SER A 182 -10.93 -2.14 20.66
C SER A 182 -11.78 -1.16 21.47
N ALA A 183 -13.10 -1.15 21.24
CA ALA A 183 -14.02 -0.38 22.08
C ALA A 183 -13.86 -0.77 23.56
N TYR A 184 -13.76 -2.08 23.85
CA TYR A 184 -13.59 -2.60 25.21
C TYR A 184 -12.28 -2.12 25.85
N SER A 185 -11.14 -2.32 25.19
CA SER A 185 -9.84 -1.95 25.76
C SER A 185 -9.73 -0.44 25.98
N THR A 186 -10.30 0.37 25.07
CA THR A 186 -10.30 1.83 25.17
C THR A 186 -11.09 2.31 26.40
N GLU A 187 -12.36 1.93 26.52
CA GLU A 187 -13.21 2.37 27.63
C GLU A 187 -12.74 1.81 28.98
N GLN A 188 -12.29 0.56 29.02
CA GLN A 188 -11.73 -0.03 30.24
C GLN A 188 -10.42 0.65 30.65
N ALA A 189 -9.53 1.00 29.72
CA ALA A 189 -8.29 1.70 30.06
C ALA A 189 -8.56 3.11 30.56
N ILE A 190 -9.49 3.86 29.95
CA ILE A 190 -9.94 5.17 30.44
C ILE A 190 -10.51 5.03 31.85
N SER A 191 -11.37 4.05 32.09
CA SER A 191 -11.93 3.76 33.41
C SER A 191 -10.84 3.40 34.43
N GLN A 192 -9.87 2.56 34.06
CA GLN A 192 -8.77 2.15 34.91
C GLN A 192 -7.94 3.34 35.37
N VAL A 193 -7.46 4.16 34.44
CA VAL A 193 -6.67 5.35 34.75
C VAL A 193 -7.48 6.32 35.61
N SER A 194 -8.74 6.58 35.25
CA SER A 194 -9.65 7.44 36.02
C SER A 194 -9.75 7.00 37.48
N ARG A 195 -9.89 5.69 37.74
CA ARG A 195 -9.99 5.13 39.09
C ARG A 195 -8.67 5.09 39.86
N VAL A 196 -7.53 4.98 39.17
CA VAL A 196 -6.19 5.06 39.77
C VAL A 196 -5.92 6.47 40.28
N PHE A 197 -6.22 7.49 39.48
CA PHE A 197 -5.95 8.90 39.82
C PHE A 197 -7.11 9.58 40.58
N GLY A 198 -8.27 8.92 40.66
CA GLY A 198 -9.45 9.43 41.35
C GLY A 198 -10.11 10.59 40.62
N ILE A 199 -10.17 10.50 39.29
CA ILE A 199 -10.81 11.45 38.37
C ILE A 199 -12.07 10.78 37.82
N SER A 200 -13.16 11.50 37.54
CA SER A 200 -14.38 10.86 37.02
C SER A 200 -14.17 10.19 35.66
N ASN A 201 -13.56 10.92 34.72
CA ASN A 201 -13.18 10.38 33.40
C ASN A 201 -12.03 11.23 32.83
N VAL A 202 -10.83 10.67 32.69
CA VAL A 202 -9.64 11.41 32.23
C VAL A 202 -9.72 11.96 30.81
N GLN A 203 -10.60 11.41 29.95
CA GLN A 203 -10.76 11.83 28.56
C GLN A 203 -11.77 12.99 28.42
N THR A 204 -12.85 13.00 29.19
CA THR A 204 -13.94 13.99 29.04
C THR A 204 -13.97 15.05 30.14
N THR A 205 -13.38 14.78 31.30
CA THR A 205 -13.27 15.75 32.40
C THR A 205 -12.30 16.85 32.01
N GLU A 206 -12.72 18.10 32.15
CA GLU A 206 -11.83 19.24 31.92
C GLU A 206 -10.88 19.42 33.11
N PRO A 207 -9.56 19.39 32.92
CA PRO A 207 -8.63 19.79 33.97
C PRO A 207 -8.65 21.31 34.16
N ALA A 208 -8.62 21.78 35.41
CA ALA A 208 -8.64 23.21 35.69
C ALA A 208 -7.30 23.88 35.30
N ASP A 209 -7.34 25.00 34.58
CA ASP A 209 -6.20 25.93 34.48
C ASP A 209 -5.99 26.59 35.84
N LEU A 210 -4.89 26.25 36.53
CA LEU A 210 -4.61 26.76 37.88
C LEU A 210 -4.24 28.25 37.85
N THR A 211 -3.76 28.75 36.71
CA THR A 211 -3.41 30.18 36.54
C THR A 211 -4.66 31.05 36.46
N GLN A 212 -5.76 30.48 35.96
CA GLN A 212 -7.07 31.14 35.84
C GLN A 212 -8.07 30.65 36.89
N ILE A 213 -7.59 30.02 37.97
CA ILE A 213 -8.46 29.37 38.97
C ILE A 213 -9.52 30.32 39.56
N ASN A 214 -9.19 31.60 39.75
CA ASN A 214 -10.11 32.61 40.27
C ASN A 214 -11.22 33.01 39.27
N GLU A 215 -11.03 32.72 37.99
CA GLU A 215 -12.00 32.98 36.92
C GLU A 215 -12.89 31.78 36.66
N TRP A 216 -12.66 30.66 37.36
CA TRP A 216 -13.31 29.40 37.07
C TRP A 216 -14.83 29.45 37.31
N ARG A 217 -15.61 29.31 36.23
CA ARG A 217 -17.07 29.52 36.24
C ARG A 217 -17.91 28.24 36.18
N LYS A 218 -17.33 27.07 36.41
CA LYS A 218 -18.02 25.78 36.22
C LYS A 218 -18.91 25.36 37.39
N ALA A 219 -19.92 24.56 37.06
CA ALA A 219 -21.06 24.15 37.90
C ALA A 219 -20.67 23.24 39.09
N ASP A 220 -21.55 23.19 40.11
CA ASP A 220 -21.60 22.36 41.34
C ASP A 220 -20.30 21.86 42.01
N ALA A 221 -20.36 21.65 43.33
CA ALA A 221 -19.17 21.33 44.13
C ALA A 221 -18.41 20.07 43.69
N ALA A 222 -19.09 19.10 43.06
CA ALA A 222 -18.48 17.82 42.69
C ALA A 222 -17.65 17.96 41.40
N LYS A 223 -18.23 18.55 40.35
CA LYS A 223 -17.48 18.87 39.12
C LYS A 223 -16.34 19.84 39.42
N ALA A 224 -16.57 20.74 40.38
CA ALA A 224 -15.56 21.66 40.85
C ALA A 224 -14.34 20.93 41.47
N ALA A 225 -14.60 19.99 42.36
CA ALA A 225 -13.53 19.23 43.00
C ALA A 225 -12.77 18.33 42.01
N ASP A 226 -13.48 17.69 41.08
CA ASP A 226 -12.89 16.74 40.12
C ASP A 226 -11.93 17.41 39.13
N SER A 227 -12.33 18.55 38.56
CA SER A 227 -11.51 19.31 37.62
C SER A 227 -10.30 19.99 38.29
N ILE A 228 -10.44 20.50 39.53
CA ILE A 228 -9.31 21.00 40.32
C ILE A 228 -8.32 19.89 40.63
N ARG A 229 -8.81 18.71 41.02
CA ARG A 229 -7.97 17.54 41.28
C ARG A 229 -7.18 17.15 40.02
N TYR A 230 -7.86 17.08 38.88
CA TYR A 230 -7.21 16.73 37.62
C TYR A 230 -6.14 17.76 37.24
N GLY A 231 -6.47 19.06 37.26
CA GLY A 231 -5.50 20.13 36.98
C GLY A 231 -4.29 20.12 37.93
N ALA A 232 -4.50 19.85 39.22
CA ALA A 232 -3.41 19.74 40.19
C ALA A 232 -2.46 18.57 39.89
N LEU A 233 -3.00 17.42 39.47
CA LEU A 233 -2.21 16.25 39.10
C LEU A 233 -1.41 16.49 37.82
N LEU A 234 -1.99 17.17 36.83
CA LEU A 234 -1.27 17.52 35.60
C LEU A 234 -0.14 18.53 35.87
N ALA A 235 -0.38 19.55 36.70
CA ALA A 235 0.66 20.51 37.08
C ALA A 235 1.82 19.83 37.83
N ALA A 236 1.52 18.88 38.72
CA ALA A 236 2.53 18.09 39.40
C ALA A 236 3.29 17.16 38.44
N TRP A 237 2.59 16.56 37.47
CA TRP A 237 3.21 15.75 36.43
C TRP A 237 4.23 16.55 35.62
N ALA A 238 3.85 17.74 35.17
CA ALA A 238 4.74 18.63 34.42
C ALA A 238 6.00 18.98 35.23
N HIS A 239 5.85 19.30 36.51
CA HIS A 239 6.98 19.60 37.39
C HIS A 239 7.95 18.41 37.55
N LEU A 240 7.42 17.19 37.66
CA LEU A 240 8.23 15.97 37.75
C LEU A 240 8.92 15.64 36.42
N ALA A 241 8.23 15.85 35.30
CA ALA A 241 8.79 15.67 33.96
C ALA A 241 9.98 16.61 33.70
N GLU A 242 9.88 17.88 34.12
CA GLU A 242 11.00 18.85 34.05
C GLU A 242 12.23 18.37 34.82
N THR A 243 12.03 17.75 35.98
CA THR A 243 13.12 17.24 36.83
C THR A 243 13.79 16.00 36.23
N TYR A 244 13.03 15.19 35.49
CA TYR A 244 13.52 13.97 34.86
C TYR A 244 14.27 14.23 33.53
N GLY A 245 13.74 15.12 32.70
CA GLY A 245 14.23 15.38 31.33
C GLY A 245 13.38 14.72 30.25
N ASN A 246 13.96 14.52 29.06
CA ASN A 246 13.24 13.96 27.90
C ASN A 246 12.87 12.49 28.12
N GLY A 247 11.67 12.10 27.65
CA GLY A 247 11.19 10.71 27.67
C GLY A 247 10.44 10.29 28.95
N PHE A 248 10.12 11.24 29.84
CA PHE A 248 9.44 10.95 31.10
C PHE A 248 8.08 10.26 30.90
N THR A 249 7.21 10.82 30.06
CA THR A 249 5.85 10.26 29.85
C THR A 249 5.89 8.85 29.28
N GLU A 250 6.78 8.60 28.31
CA GLU A 250 6.97 7.27 27.71
C GLU A 250 7.45 6.25 28.75
N ALA A 251 8.42 6.62 29.59
CA ALA A 251 8.93 5.76 30.65
C ALA A 251 7.83 5.44 31.70
N VAL A 252 7.00 6.41 32.07
CA VAL A 252 5.88 6.18 32.98
C VAL A 252 4.80 5.30 32.34
N ALA A 253 4.50 5.49 31.05
CA ALA A 253 3.56 4.64 30.31
C ALA A 253 4.03 3.19 30.23
N ALA A 254 5.33 2.96 29.97
CA ALA A 254 5.94 1.63 29.97
C ALA A 254 5.86 0.97 31.35
N ASP A 255 6.18 1.71 32.41
CA ASP A 255 6.05 1.25 33.80
C ASP A 255 4.58 0.89 34.15
N PHE A 256 3.63 1.75 33.79
CA PHE A 256 2.20 1.54 34.04
C PHE A 256 1.65 0.31 33.29
N SER A 257 2.03 0.15 32.02
CA SER A 257 1.66 -1.01 31.21
C SER A 257 2.26 -2.31 31.76
N ALA A 258 3.55 -2.32 32.09
CA ALA A 258 4.22 -3.47 32.72
C ALA A 258 3.59 -3.88 34.06
N ASN A 259 3.03 -2.91 34.79
CA ASN A 259 2.29 -3.12 36.03
C ASN A 259 0.79 -3.41 35.81
N LYS A 260 0.36 -3.68 34.57
CA LYS A 260 -1.04 -4.00 34.21
C LYS A 260 -2.02 -2.94 34.66
N GLY A 261 -1.73 -1.68 34.33
CA GLY A 261 -2.57 -0.53 34.63
C GLY A 261 -2.58 -0.12 36.10
N GLN A 262 -1.55 -0.50 36.88
CA GLN A 262 -1.38 -0.06 38.26
C GLN A 262 -0.21 0.90 38.40
N MET A 263 -0.32 1.85 39.34
CA MET A 263 0.78 2.76 39.70
C MET A 263 1.46 2.31 40.98
N MET A 264 2.75 2.60 41.10
CA MET A 264 3.48 2.44 42.37
C MET A 264 2.96 3.46 43.39
N GLN A 265 2.58 3.00 44.58
CA GLN A 265 2.04 3.88 45.63
C GLN A 265 3.14 4.78 46.21
N GLN A 266 4.23 4.19 46.72
CA GLN A 266 5.39 4.90 47.25
C GLN A 266 6.66 4.05 47.21
N GLY A 267 7.83 4.70 47.14
CA GLY A 267 9.13 4.02 47.06
C GLY A 267 9.29 3.14 45.81
N GLY A 268 10.22 2.18 45.84
CA GLY A 268 10.48 1.27 44.72
C GLY A 268 11.35 1.87 43.61
N ALA A 269 11.48 1.15 42.50
CA ALA A 269 12.29 1.50 41.34
C ALA A 269 11.40 1.71 40.09
N GLN A 270 10.52 2.71 40.18
CA GLN A 270 9.59 3.11 39.12
C GLN A 270 9.78 4.59 38.81
N THR A 271 9.50 4.99 37.58
CA THR A 271 9.72 6.36 37.08
C THR A 271 8.86 7.38 37.82
N LEU A 272 7.60 7.03 38.11
CA LEU A 272 6.66 7.85 38.86
C LEU A 272 5.97 7.04 39.95
N THR A 273 5.82 7.64 41.14
CA THR A 273 5.00 7.09 42.23
C THR A 273 3.84 8.04 42.54
N LEU A 274 2.69 7.49 42.97
CA LEU A 274 1.54 8.32 43.34
C LEU A 274 1.85 9.22 44.54
N ALA A 275 2.67 8.78 45.49
CA ALA A 275 3.09 9.61 46.61
C ALA A 275 3.84 10.87 46.15
N ALA A 276 4.78 10.75 45.21
CA ALA A 276 5.48 11.92 44.66
C ALA A 276 4.49 12.86 43.95
N LEU A 277 3.66 12.32 43.06
CA LEU A 277 2.68 13.09 42.32
C LEU A 277 1.68 13.82 43.22
N TYR A 278 1.15 13.13 44.24
CA TYR A 278 0.11 13.69 45.12
C TYR A 278 0.72 14.70 46.10
N SER A 279 1.93 14.44 46.60
CA SER A 279 2.67 15.41 47.43
C SER A 279 2.86 16.73 46.69
N ASP A 280 3.27 16.67 45.43
CA ASP A 280 3.50 17.85 44.60
C ASP A 280 2.18 18.56 44.26
N ALA A 281 1.13 17.81 43.90
CA ALA A 281 -0.20 18.36 43.65
C ALA A 281 -0.77 19.10 44.88
N ILE A 282 -0.65 18.51 46.08
CA ILE A 282 -1.06 19.13 47.35
C ILE A 282 -0.27 20.42 47.60
N THR A 283 1.05 20.36 47.45
CA THR A 283 1.95 21.51 47.66
C THR A 283 1.57 22.66 46.73
N ASN A 284 1.32 22.37 45.45
CA ASN A 284 0.94 23.38 44.48
C ASN A 284 -0.40 24.03 44.82
N LEU A 285 -1.41 23.22 45.13
CA LEU A 285 -2.75 23.72 45.48
C LEU A 285 -2.74 24.59 46.74
N GLN A 286 -1.95 24.23 47.75
CA GLN A 286 -1.82 25.02 48.99
C GLN A 286 -1.13 26.36 48.76
N ALA A 287 -0.31 26.47 47.70
CA ALA A 287 0.38 27.70 47.35
C ALA A 287 -0.48 28.67 46.52
N LEU A 288 -1.60 28.22 45.94
CA LEU A 288 -2.47 29.06 45.11
C LEU A 288 -3.06 30.25 45.88
N ASN A 289 -3.02 31.43 45.27
CA ASN A 289 -3.66 32.62 45.80
C ASN A 289 -5.10 32.75 45.28
N VAL A 290 -6.05 32.29 46.09
CA VAL A 290 -7.46 32.18 45.72
C VAL A 290 -8.27 33.26 46.44
N THR A 291 -8.99 34.10 45.68
CA THR A 291 -9.75 35.22 46.23
C THR A 291 -11.21 34.89 46.53
N ASP A 292 -11.77 33.87 45.87
CA ASP A 292 -13.16 33.44 46.06
C ASP A 292 -13.29 32.44 47.22
N THR A 293 -14.16 32.74 48.20
CA THR A 293 -14.32 31.91 49.41
C THR A 293 -14.96 30.55 49.15
N THR A 294 -15.79 30.41 48.13
CA THR A 294 -16.42 29.13 47.77
C THR A 294 -15.39 28.21 47.13
N LEU A 295 -14.59 28.77 46.22
CA LEU A 295 -13.48 28.08 45.55
C LEU A 295 -12.38 27.66 46.54
N GLN A 296 -12.07 28.50 47.54
CA GLN A 296 -11.21 28.10 48.67
C GLN A 296 -11.72 26.84 49.37
N GLY A 297 -13.06 26.73 49.56
CA GLY A 297 -13.69 25.54 50.12
C GLY A 297 -13.51 24.30 49.25
N TYR A 298 -13.65 24.43 47.92
CA TYR A 298 -13.44 23.33 46.98
C TYR A 298 -11.99 22.87 46.96
N ILE A 299 -11.04 23.81 46.89
CA ILE A 299 -9.59 23.51 46.91
C ILE A 299 -9.21 22.83 48.23
N ALA A 300 -9.70 23.32 49.37
CA ALA A 300 -9.46 22.68 50.66
C ALA A 300 -10.02 21.25 50.71
N GLY A 301 -11.18 21.02 50.08
CA GLY A 301 -11.75 19.68 49.91
C GLY A 301 -10.86 18.76 49.08
N VAL A 302 -10.35 19.25 47.94
CA VAL A 302 -9.43 18.48 47.07
C VAL A 302 -8.12 18.18 47.77
N VAL A 303 -7.51 19.17 48.44
CA VAL A 303 -6.29 18.99 49.24
C VAL A 303 -6.51 17.95 50.34
N SER A 304 -7.63 18.01 51.06
CA SER A 304 -7.96 17.01 52.07
C SER A 304 -8.14 15.60 51.47
N GLY A 305 -8.74 15.50 50.28
CA GLY A 305 -8.91 14.23 49.57
C GLY A 305 -7.57 13.64 49.11
N LEU A 306 -6.73 14.45 48.47
CA LEU A 306 -5.39 14.04 48.05
C LEU A 306 -4.51 13.66 49.24
N GLN A 307 -4.58 14.39 50.36
CA GLN A 307 -3.84 14.05 51.58
C GLN A 307 -4.31 12.71 52.17
N ALA A 308 -5.62 12.45 52.19
CA ALA A 308 -6.15 11.18 52.66
C ALA A 308 -5.70 10.00 51.78
N ASP A 309 -5.66 10.19 50.45
CA ASP A 309 -5.11 9.20 49.53
C ASP A 309 -3.61 9.01 49.73
N PHE A 310 -2.84 10.10 49.88
CA PHE A 310 -1.40 10.07 50.15
C PHE A 310 -1.09 9.33 51.45
N ASP A 311 -1.80 9.62 52.53
CA ASP A 311 -1.63 8.98 53.84
C ASP A 311 -1.99 7.49 53.81
N SER A 312 -2.77 7.05 52.80
CA SER A 312 -3.11 5.64 52.61
C SER A 312 -1.97 4.82 51.99
N PHE A 313 -0.98 5.46 51.38
CA PHE A 313 0.19 4.81 50.77
C PHE A 313 1.18 4.38 51.87
N VAL A 314 0.88 3.30 52.58
CA VAL A 314 1.66 2.87 53.77
C VAL A 314 2.74 1.84 53.48
N THR A 315 2.72 1.18 52.31
CA THR A 315 3.64 0.07 51.98
C THR A 315 4.59 0.47 50.86
N PRO A 316 5.90 0.63 51.11
CA PRO A 316 6.89 0.86 50.08
C PRO A 316 6.94 -0.29 49.05
N GLY A 317 6.98 0.04 47.77
CA GLY A 317 7.02 -0.95 46.68
C GLY A 317 5.67 -1.59 46.36
N ALA A 318 4.56 -1.16 46.98
CA ALA A 318 3.23 -1.67 46.67
C ALA A 318 2.61 -0.96 45.46
N LEU A 319 2.00 -1.72 44.56
CA LEU A 319 1.19 -1.20 43.47
C LEU A 319 -0.22 -0.81 43.97
N THR A 320 -0.91 0.04 43.23
CA THR A 320 -2.36 0.19 43.37
C THR A 320 -3.07 -1.13 43.10
N ASN A 321 -4.31 -1.23 43.56
CA ASN A 321 -5.18 -2.37 43.30
C ASN A 321 -6.55 -1.87 42.84
N LYS A 322 -6.57 -1.20 41.69
CA LYS A 322 -7.79 -0.71 41.03
C LYS A 322 -8.11 -1.60 39.85
N VAL A 323 -9.39 -1.77 39.56
CA VAL A 323 -9.90 -2.48 38.38
C VAL A 323 -10.84 -1.52 37.64
N PRO A 324 -11.00 -1.63 36.32
CA PRO A 324 -11.96 -0.80 35.59
C PRO A 324 -13.39 -1.11 36.03
N ASP A 325 -14.33 -0.22 35.72
CA ASP A 325 -15.75 -0.55 35.85
C ASP A 325 -16.17 -1.62 34.83
N THR A 326 -17.31 -2.26 35.09
CA THR A 326 -17.78 -3.35 34.22
C THR A 326 -18.20 -2.79 32.86
N LEU A 327 -18.00 -3.56 31.79
CA LEU A 327 -18.41 -3.23 30.43
C LEU A 327 -19.89 -2.87 30.34
N LEU A 328 -20.75 -3.60 31.08
CA LEU A 328 -22.17 -3.28 31.19
C LEU A 328 -22.41 -1.88 31.80
N SER A 329 -21.58 -1.44 32.74
CA SER A 329 -21.67 -0.11 33.32
C SER A 329 -21.11 0.98 32.40
N LEU A 330 -20.10 0.66 31.59
CA LEU A 330 -19.46 1.59 30.67
C LEU A 330 -20.32 1.85 29.43
N PHE A 331 -20.85 0.78 28.81
CA PHE A 331 -21.65 0.85 27.58
C PHE A 331 -23.16 0.92 27.82
N GLY A 332 -23.64 0.48 28.98
CA GLY A 332 -25.07 0.25 29.20
C GLY A 332 -25.56 -1.05 28.54
N GLN A 333 -26.83 -1.40 28.79
CA GLN A 333 -27.37 -2.72 28.44
C GLN A 333 -27.46 -2.96 26.92
N GLY A 334 -27.90 -1.97 26.15
CA GLY A 334 -28.13 -2.13 24.70
C GLY A 334 -26.84 -2.47 23.95
N ASP A 335 -25.86 -1.57 24.04
CA ASP A 335 -24.59 -1.71 23.34
C ASP A 335 -23.81 -2.95 23.85
N TYR A 336 -23.85 -3.23 25.15
CA TYR A 336 -23.25 -4.45 25.70
C TYR A 336 -23.83 -5.74 25.10
N ASP A 337 -25.16 -5.82 24.96
CA ASP A 337 -25.81 -6.99 24.35
C ASP A 337 -25.42 -7.15 22.87
N ASP A 338 -25.26 -6.04 22.14
CA ASP A 338 -24.80 -6.03 20.76
C ASP A 338 -23.34 -6.51 20.64
N PHE A 339 -22.45 -6.08 21.53
CA PHE A 339 -21.07 -6.59 21.57
C PHE A 339 -21.03 -8.09 21.89
N VAL A 340 -21.80 -8.56 22.88
CA VAL A 340 -21.88 -9.99 23.22
C VAL A 340 -22.37 -10.82 22.03
N LEU A 341 -23.35 -10.32 21.28
CA LEU A 341 -23.84 -10.97 20.08
C LEU A 341 -22.77 -10.99 18.98
N GLY A 342 -22.06 -9.88 18.75
CA GLY A 342 -20.98 -9.79 17.78
C GLY A 342 -19.82 -10.76 18.05
N ILE A 343 -19.43 -10.93 19.32
CA ILE A 343 -18.40 -11.92 19.72
C ILE A 343 -18.84 -13.35 19.39
N LYS A 344 -20.10 -13.72 19.65
CA LYS A 344 -20.62 -15.06 19.34
C LYS A 344 -20.62 -15.34 17.84
N ARG A 345 -21.04 -14.34 17.05
CA ARG A 345 -21.02 -14.40 15.60
C ARG A 345 -19.60 -14.61 15.08
N THR A 346 -18.66 -13.85 15.61
CA THR A 346 -17.24 -13.96 15.27
C THR A 346 -16.69 -15.36 15.55
N LYS A 347 -16.99 -15.93 16.74
CA LYS A 347 -16.57 -17.29 17.10
C LYS A 347 -17.20 -18.38 16.21
N ALA A 348 -18.49 -18.26 15.90
CA ALA A 348 -19.17 -19.18 14.98
C ALA A 348 -18.53 -19.17 13.58
N PHE A 349 -18.22 -17.97 13.09
CA PHE A 349 -17.52 -17.77 11.82
C PHE A 349 -16.13 -18.42 11.81
N VAL A 350 -15.32 -18.19 12.85
CA VAL A 350 -14.00 -18.86 12.99
C VAL A 350 -14.15 -20.39 12.95
N GLY A 351 -15.22 -20.93 13.55
CA GLY A 351 -15.56 -22.35 13.44
C GLY A 351 -15.73 -22.84 12.00
N VAL A 352 -16.44 -22.08 11.15
CA VAL A 352 -16.58 -22.38 9.71
C VAL A 352 -15.23 -22.30 9.00
N MET A 353 -14.43 -21.29 9.31
CA MET A 353 -13.13 -21.07 8.67
C MET A 353 -12.12 -22.20 8.90
N ARG A 354 -12.22 -22.93 10.02
CA ARG A 354 -11.33 -24.07 10.31
C ARG A 354 -11.42 -25.21 9.29
N ASN A 355 -12.52 -25.31 8.56
CA ASN A 355 -12.71 -26.30 7.49
C ASN A 355 -13.07 -25.64 6.15
N TYR A 356 -12.59 -24.40 5.93
CA TYR A 356 -13.07 -23.57 4.82
C TYR A 356 -12.81 -24.18 3.44
N SER A 357 -11.75 -24.96 3.27
CA SER A 357 -11.49 -25.66 2.00
C SER A 357 -12.60 -26.64 1.61
N GLU A 358 -13.32 -27.18 2.60
CA GLU A 358 -14.46 -28.07 2.39
C GLU A 358 -15.80 -27.30 2.45
N ALA A 359 -15.86 -26.18 3.17
CA ALA A 359 -17.10 -25.42 3.42
C ALA A 359 -17.29 -24.18 2.54
N PHE A 360 -16.35 -23.87 1.63
CA PHE A 360 -16.47 -22.75 0.68
C PHE A 360 -17.59 -22.96 -0.32
N PHE A 361 -17.72 -24.18 -0.83
CA PHE A 361 -18.78 -24.58 -1.74
C PHE A 361 -19.89 -25.30 -0.97
N GLU A 362 -21.10 -25.27 -1.50
CA GLU A 362 -22.19 -26.11 -1.05
C GLU A 362 -21.90 -27.59 -1.28
N ASP A 363 -22.51 -28.43 -0.44
CA ASP A 363 -22.37 -29.89 -0.50
C ASP A 363 -22.68 -30.40 -1.91
N GLY A 364 -21.70 -31.03 -2.55
CA GLY A 364 -21.82 -31.64 -3.89
C GLY A 364 -21.13 -30.84 -5.00
N TYR A 365 -21.16 -29.51 -4.96
CA TYR A 365 -20.61 -28.66 -6.04
C TYR A 365 -19.11 -28.90 -6.26
N LYS A 366 -18.35 -29.04 -5.17
CA LYS A 366 -16.91 -29.33 -5.23
C LYS A 366 -16.59 -30.55 -6.11
N ALA A 367 -17.39 -31.62 -6.02
CA ALA A 367 -17.15 -32.83 -6.81
C ALA A 367 -17.42 -32.60 -8.30
N GLU A 368 -18.46 -31.82 -8.64
CA GLU A 368 -18.81 -31.49 -10.02
C GLU A 368 -17.75 -30.59 -10.67
N ILE A 369 -17.31 -29.52 -9.99
CA ILE A 369 -16.26 -28.63 -10.53
C ILE A 369 -14.90 -29.33 -10.63
N ASP A 370 -14.53 -30.17 -9.66
CA ASP A 370 -13.28 -30.94 -9.72
C ASP A 370 -13.31 -31.91 -10.92
N GLN A 371 -14.44 -32.59 -11.17
CA GLN A 371 -14.61 -33.47 -12.33
C GLN A 371 -14.49 -32.70 -13.66
N TYR A 372 -15.12 -31.53 -13.76
CA TYR A 372 -15.05 -30.68 -14.94
C TYR A 372 -13.62 -30.18 -15.21
N VAL A 373 -12.93 -29.67 -14.17
CA VAL A 373 -11.54 -29.20 -14.28
C VAL A 373 -10.58 -30.34 -14.64
N ASP A 374 -10.76 -31.53 -14.05
CA ASP A 374 -9.96 -32.71 -14.37
C ASP A 374 -10.17 -33.17 -15.83
N LEU A 375 -11.40 -33.08 -16.36
CA LEU A 375 -11.69 -33.34 -17.77
C LEU A 375 -10.93 -32.37 -18.68
N LEU A 376 -11.00 -31.06 -18.41
CA LEU A 376 -10.30 -30.05 -19.21
C LEU A 376 -8.78 -30.24 -19.15
N LYS A 377 -8.24 -30.54 -17.97
CA LYS A 377 -6.82 -30.82 -17.77
C LYS A 377 -6.38 -32.06 -18.55
N LYS A 378 -7.16 -33.14 -18.48
CA LYS A 378 -6.91 -34.36 -19.24
C LYS A 378 -6.86 -34.08 -20.75
N ILE A 379 -7.82 -33.31 -21.28
CA ILE A 379 -7.84 -32.90 -22.69
C ILE A 379 -6.59 -32.09 -23.05
N GLY A 380 -6.22 -31.12 -22.20
CA GLY A 380 -5.02 -30.30 -22.38
C GLY A 380 -3.73 -31.13 -22.40
N ASP A 381 -3.55 -32.02 -21.42
CA ASP A 381 -2.36 -32.87 -21.29
C ASP A 381 -2.23 -33.85 -22.47
N GLU A 382 -3.34 -34.45 -22.92
CA GLU A 382 -3.36 -35.36 -24.08
C GLU A 382 -2.99 -34.66 -25.39
N HIS A 383 -3.29 -33.37 -25.51
CA HIS A 383 -3.14 -32.61 -26.76
C HIS A 383 -2.01 -31.58 -26.77
N ALA A 384 -1.30 -31.38 -25.66
CA ALA A 384 -0.21 -30.40 -25.56
C ALA A 384 0.82 -30.51 -26.69
N ALA A 385 1.29 -31.74 -27.00
CA ALA A 385 2.26 -31.97 -28.08
C ALA A 385 1.66 -31.75 -29.49
N ASN A 386 0.37 -32.03 -29.66
CA ASN A 386 -0.31 -31.78 -30.93
C ASN A 386 -0.49 -30.27 -31.17
N LEU A 387 -0.85 -29.53 -30.12
CA LEU A 387 -0.98 -28.07 -30.17
C LEU A 387 0.36 -27.40 -30.47
N ASP A 388 1.46 -27.82 -29.83
CA ASP A 388 2.80 -27.30 -30.12
C ASP A 388 3.17 -27.49 -31.61
N ALA A 389 2.91 -28.67 -32.17
CA ALA A 389 3.13 -28.94 -33.59
C ALA A 389 2.24 -28.07 -34.50
N ILE A 390 0.98 -27.81 -34.13
CA ILE A 390 0.08 -26.91 -34.87
C ILE A 390 0.60 -25.48 -34.83
N VAL A 391 1.01 -24.97 -33.66
CA VAL A 391 1.56 -23.61 -33.51
C VAL A 391 2.86 -23.46 -34.32
N VAL A 392 3.73 -24.47 -34.31
CA VAL A 392 4.92 -24.51 -35.17
C VAL A 392 4.54 -24.45 -36.65
N ALA A 393 3.56 -25.25 -37.10
CA ALA A 393 3.08 -25.23 -38.48
C ALA A 393 2.48 -23.88 -38.89
N GLN A 394 1.72 -23.23 -38.00
CA GLN A 394 1.15 -21.91 -38.23
C GLN A 394 2.26 -20.84 -38.38
N ARG A 395 3.27 -20.85 -37.49
CA ARG A 395 4.43 -19.95 -37.59
C ARG A 395 5.19 -20.17 -38.90
N GLU A 396 5.44 -21.41 -39.27
CA GLU A 396 6.15 -21.79 -40.49
C GLU A 396 5.38 -21.43 -41.77
N THR A 397 4.05 -21.35 -41.70
CA THR A 397 3.20 -20.91 -42.81
C THR A 397 3.54 -19.47 -43.25
N GLN A 398 3.74 -18.56 -42.29
CA GLN A 398 4.16 -17.19 -42.58
C GLN A 398 5.56 -17.14 -43.18
N ALA A 399 6.50 -17.90 -42.61
CA ALA A 399 7.89 -17.93 -43.08
C ALA A 399 7.98 -18.47 -44.52
N LEU A 400 7.24 -19.54 -44.83
CA LEU A 400 7.15 -20.12 -46.16
C LEU A 400 6.52 -19.15 -47.17
N TYR A 401 5.48 -18.43 -46.77
CA TYR A 401 4.87 -17.41 -47.64
C TYR A 401 5.86 -16.30 -47.98
N LEU A 402 6.60 -15.80 -46.98
CA LEU A 402 7.63 -14.78 -47.17
C LEU A 402 8.72 -15.27 -48.14
N GLN A 403 9.24 -16.49 -47.94
CA GLN A 403 10.23 -17.10 -48.82
C GLN A 403 9.70 -17.25 -50.25
N THR A 404 8.47 -17.73 -50.41
CA THR A 404 7.82 -17.90 -51.72
C THR A 404 7.65 -16.57 -52.45
N TYR A 405 7.19 -15.54 -51.72
CA TYR A 405 6.96 -14.21 -52.26
C TYR A 405 8.27 -13.52 -52.66
N LEU A 406 9.27 -13.50 -51.77
CA LEU A 406 10.54 -12.79 -51.99
C LEU A 406 11.46 -13.49 -53.00
N ALA A 407 11.40 -14.83 -53.11
CA ALA A 407 12.19 -15.57 -54.10
C ALA A 407 11.83 -15.21 -55.55
N ASN A 408 10.67 -14.56 -55.78
CA ASN A 408 10.27 -13.98 -57.07
C ASN A 408 10.28 -14.97 -58.25
N ALA A 409 10.04 -16.25 -57.97
CA ALA A 409 10.24 -17.36 -58.91
C ALA A 409 9.05 -17.64 -59.85
N GLY A 410 8.01 -16.80 -59.87
CA GLY A 410 6.78 -17.00 -60.64
C GLY A 410 5.69 -17.71 -59.83
N ASN A 411 4.89 -18.58 -60.47
CA ASN A 411 3.78 -19.33 -59.82
C ASN A 411 4.25 -20.59 -59.06
N THR A 412 5.46 -20.57 -58.51
CA THR A 412 6.09 -21.70 -57.82
C THR A 412 6.30 -21.38 -56.36
N CYS A 413 5.94 -22.32 -55.48
CA CYS A 413 6.27 -22.22 -54.05
C CYS A 413 7.78 -22.31 -53.82
N ALA A 414 8.25 -21.75 -52.70
CA ALA A 414 9.58 -22.06 -52.16
C ALA A 414 9.68 -23.55 -51.78
N ASP A 415 10.91 -24.02 -51.55
CA ASP A 415 11.15 -25.42 -51.18
C ASP A 415 10.40 -25.79 -49.89
N THR A 416 9.49 -26.76 -49.99
CA THR A 416 8.70 -27.24 -48.86
C THR A 416 9.34 -28.44 -48.14
N SER A 417 10.50 -28.92 -48.59
CA SER A 417 11.13 -30.17 -48.09
C SER A 417 11.49 -30.13 -46.60
N ALA A 418 11.69 -28.93 -46.05
CA ALA A 418 11.98 -28.71 -44.64
C ALA A 418 10.74 -28.76 -43.72
N TYR A 419 9.52 -28.71 -44.26
CA TYR A 419 8.29 -28.58 -43.49
C TYR A 419 7.51 -29.90 -43.48
N VAL A 420 7.66 -30.67 -42.41
CA VAL A 420 7.15 -32.06 -42.31
C VAL A 420 5.61 -32.13 -42.32
N TRP A 421 4.93 -31.06 -41.91
CA TRP A 421 3.47 -30.95 -41.86
C TRP A 421 2.83 -30.60 -43.23
N ILE A 422 3.64 -30.32 -44.26
CA ILE A 422 3.17 -30.02 -45.61
C ILE A 422 3.14 -31.31 -46.43
N THR A 423 1.99 -31.61 -47.02
CA THR A 423 1.83 -32.73 -47.95
C THR A 423 2.69 -32.49 -49.19
N PRO A 424 3.61 -33.41 -49.58
CA PRO A 424 4.48 -33.21 -50.73
C PRO A 424 3.69 -32.91 -52.01
N GLY A 425 4.08 -31.86 -52.73
CA GLY A 425 3.43 -31.43 -53.98
C GLY A 425 2.06 -30.75 -53.82
N SER A 426 1.63 -30.46 -52.60
CA SER A 426 0.32 -29.83 -52.32
C SER A 426 0.33 -28.29 -52.27
N CYS A 427 1.51 -27.68 -52.34
CA CYS A 427 1.66 -26.22 -52.34
C CYS A 427 1.43 -25.65 -53.74
N THR A 428 0.58 -24.62 -53.85
CA THR A 428 0.45 -23.82 -55.08
C THR A 428 0.51 -22.33 -54.77
N TYR A 429 1.10 -21.54 -55.68
CA TYR A 429 1.24 -20.10 -55.53
C TYR A 429 0.83 -19.37 -56.81
N ASN A 430 0.03 -18.31 -56.68
CA ASN A 430 -0.34 -17.44 -57.78
C ASN A 430 0.29 -16.06 -57.58
N ASN A 431 1.24 -15.70 -58.44
CA ASN A 431 1.97 -14.43 -58.34
C ASN A 431 1.11 -13.20 -58.69
N GLN A 432 0.04 -13.37 -59.50
CA GLN A 432 -0.86 -12.25 -59.86
C GLN A 432 -1.76 -11.86 -58.69
N THR A 433 -2.34 -12.86 -58.01
CA THR A 433 -3.23 -12.63 -56.86
C THR A 433 -2.48 -12.61 -55.54
N ARG A 434 -1.20 -13.02 -55.53
CA ARG A 434 -0.35 -13.19 -54.34
C ARG A 434 -0.93 -14.17 -53.32
N VAL A 435 -1.66 -15.18 -53.80
CA VAL A 435 -2.29 -16.19 -52.94
C VAL A 435 -1.48 -17.49 -53.00
N MET A 436 -1.18 -18.04 -51.82
CA MET A 436 -0.59 -19.36 -51.64
C MET A 436 -1.64 -20.31 -51.05
N THR A 437 -1.70 -21.55 -51.51
CA THR A 437 -2.50 -22.60 -50.88
C THR A 437 -1.61 -23.77 -50.50
N LEU A 438 -1.85 -24.34 -49.33
CA LEU A 438 -1.11 -25.48 -48.78
C LEU A 438 -2.06 -26.65 -48.52
N ASN A 439 -1.53 -27.87 -48.49
CA ASN A 439 -2.27 -29.08 -48.13
C ASN A 439 -3.56 -29.25 -48.95
N SER A 440 -3.46 -29.04 -50.26
CA SER A 440 -4.57 -29.16 -51.23
C SER A 440 -5.72 -28.18 -50.97
N GLY A 441 -5.38 -26.96 -50.52
CA GLY A 441 -6.36 -25.89 -50.31
C GLY A 441 -6.92 -25.81 -48.88
N LYS A 442 -6.48 -26.69 -47.97
CA LYS A 442 -6.87 -26.64 -46.55
C LYS A 442 -6.41 -25.37 -45.84
N ILE A 443 -5.30 -24.79 -46.27
CA ILE A 443 -4.76 -23.53 -45.74
C ILE A 443 -4.56 -22.56 -46.91
N ILE A 444 -5.04 -21.34 -46.74
CA ILE A 444 -4.94 -20.26 -47.72
C ILE A 444 -4.18 -19.10 -47.07
N VAL A 445 -3.14 -18.63 -47.75
CA VAL A 445 -2.31 -17.51 -47.30
C VAL A 445 -2.32 -16.40 -48.35
N SER A 446 -2.48 -15.17 -47.91
CA SER A 446 -2.43 -13.97 -48.77
C SER A 446 -1.78 -12.80 -48.03
N GLN A 447 -1.70 -11.64 -48.68
CA GLN A 447 -1.21 -10.42 -48.02
C GLN A 447 -2.10 -9.21 -48.30
N ALA A 448 -2.17 -8.30 -47.34
CA ALA A 448 -2.87 -7.03 -47.46
C ALA A 448 -2.07 -5.91 -46.78
N VAL A 449 -2.26 -4.67 -47.23
CA VAL A 449 -1.72 -3.51 -46.53
C VAL A 449 -2.49 -3.33 -45.23
N ALA A 450 -1.79 -3.27 -44.11
CA ALA A 450 -2.43 -3.09 -42.82
C ALA A 450 -2.79 -1.62 -42.62
N ASP A 451 -4.03 -1.34 -42.24
CA ASP A 451 -4.36 -0.05 -41.68
C ASP A 451 -3.83 0.02 -40.23
N VAL A 452 -2.90 0.95 -40.01
CA VAL A 452 -2.31 1.27 -38.70
C VAL A 452 -2.74 2.65 -38.21
N ASN A 453 -3.40 3.45 -39.06
CA ASN A 453 -3.87 4.78 -38.71
C ASN A 453 -5.40 4.79 -38.66
N THR A 454 -5.95 4.21 -37.60
CA THR A 454 -7.40 4.09 -37.40
C THR A 454 -8.10 5.42 -37.09
N THR A 455 -7.39 6.56 -37.17
CA THR A 455 -7.93 7.90 -36.88
C THR A 455 -8.25 8.71 -38.14
N ASP A 456 -7.84 8.23 -39.31
CA ASP A 456 -8.22 8.83 -40.58
C ASP A 456 -9.49 8.16 -41.15
N ALA A 457 -9.85 8.49 -42.39
CA ALA A 457 -11.03 7.94 -43.06
C ALA A 457 -10.67 6.89 -44.12
N ASP A 458 -9.39 6.51 -44.24
CA ASP A 458 -8.90 5.55 -45.23
C ASP A 458 -8.70 4.17 -44.60
N ASP A 459 -9.80 3.42 -44.47
CA ASP A 459 -9.78 2.06 -43.91
C ASP A 459 -9.09 1.02 -44.85
N LYS A 460 -8.60 1.43 -46.03
CA LYS A 460 -7.97 0.54 -47.03
C LYS A 460 -6.77 1.20 -47.71
N PRO A 461 -5.72 1.53 -46.95
CA PRO A 461 -4.58 2.26 -47.47
C PRO A 461 -3.83 1.46 -48.54
N THR A 462 -3.27 2.15 -49.53
CA THR A 462 -2.45 1.52 -50.59
C THR A 462 -1.00 1.26 -50.15
N SER A 463 -0.56 1.89 -49.06
CA SER A 463 0.75 1.69 -48.43
C SER A 463 0.68 2.03 -46.95
N SER A 464 1.42 1.31 -46.11
CA SER A 464 1.44 1.50 -44.66
C SER A 464 2.77 1.04 -44.08
N ASN A 465 3.06 1.41 -42.84
CA ASN A 465 4.19 0.87 -42.08
C ASN A 465 4.00 -0.60 -41.65
N ALA A 466 2.90 -1.25 -42.04
CA ALA A 466 2.71 -2.68 -41.79
C ALA A 466 2.02 -3.42 -42.94
N ILE A 467 2.29 -4.73 -43.02
CA ILE A 467 1.65 -5.67 -43.95
C ILE A 467 1.10 -6.84 -43.16
N ASP A 468 -0.13 -7.22 -43.48
CA ASP A 468 -0.79 -8.39 -42.94
C ASP A 468 -0.56 -9.60 -43.84
N VAL A 469 0.09 -10.64 -43.31
CA VAL A 469 0.12 -11.97 -43.91
C VAL A 469 -1.07 -12.75 -43.38
N LEU A 470 -2.14 -12.76 -44.16
CA LEU A 470 -3.43 -13.33 -43.79
C LEU A 470 -3.39 -14.84 -43.96
N ILE A 471 -3.78 -15.57 -42.91
CA ILE A 471 -3.80 -17.04 -42.88
C ILE A 471 -5.20 -17.48 -42.46
N ARG A 472 -5.84 -18.34 -43.26
CA ARG A 472 -7.13 -18.96 -42.94
C ARG A 472 -7.14 -20.43 -43.33
N GLY A 473 -7.98 -21.20 -42.65
CA GLY A 473 -8.17 -22.62 -42.93
C GLY A 473 -7.87 -23.51 -41.74
N THR A 474 -7.56 -24.78 -42.00
CA THR A 474 -7.54 -25.82 -40.95
C THR A 474 -6.19 -26.51 -40.83
N TYR A 475 -5.69 -26.58 -39.60
CA TYR A 475 -4.53 -27.39 -39.19
C TYR A 475 -5.01 -28.62 -38.42
N GLU A 476 -4.40 -29.77 -38.66
CA GLU A 476 -4.74 -31.04 -37.99
C GLU A 476 -3.46 -31.75 -37.59
N GLN A 477 -3.39 -32.18 -36.33
CA GLN A 477 -2.30 -33.00 -35.80
C GLN A 477 -2.88 -34.08 -34.89
N GLY A 478 -2.72 -35.35 -35.26
CA GLY A 478 -3.42 -36.44 -34.57
C GLY A 478 -4.93 -36.30 -34.72
N THR A 479 -5.66 -36.27 -33.61
CA THR A 479 -7.11 -36.03 -33.57
C THR A 479 -7.49 -34.57 -33.28
N LEU A 480 -6.50 -33.72 -32.93
CA LEU A 480 -6.71 -32.30 -32.65
C LEU A 480 -6.85 -31.52 -33.96
N ARG A 481 -7.91 -30.72 -34.06
CA ARG A 481 -8.18 -29.82 -35.18
C ARG A 481 -8.19 -28.38 -34.71
N PHE A 482 -7.48 -27.52 -35.42
CA PHE A 482 -7.44 -26.07 -35.23
C PHE A 482 -7.94 -25.38 -36.50
N VAL A 483 -9.02 -24.61 -36.36
CA VAL A 483 -9.64 -23.82 -37.43
C VAL A 483 -9.30 -22.34 -37.20
N VAL A 484 -8.68 -21.72 -38.20
CA VAL A 484 -8.33 -20.30 -38.22
C VAL A 484 -9.32 -19.54 -39.08
N ASP A 485 -9.87 -18.45 -38.54
CA ASP A 485 -11.02 -17.71 -39.08
C ASP A 485 -12.25 -18.64 -39.17
N ASN A 486 -12.71 -19.12 -38.01
CA ASN A 486 -13.89 -19.98 -37.89
C ASN A 486 -15.18 -19.20 -38.23
N VAL A 487 -16.17 -19.89 -38.80
CA VAL A 487 -17.50 -19.34 -39.11
C VAL A 487 -18.51 -20.46 -38.91
N TYR A 488 -19.57 -20.24 -38.12
CA TYR A 488 -20.59 -21.25 -37.87
C TYR A 488 -21.53 -21.46 -39.07
N GLU A 489 -22.28 -22.57 -39.07
CA GLU A 489 -23.23 -22.84 -40.15
C GLU A 489 -24.39 -21.84 -40.15
N GLY A 490 -24.47 -21.00 -41.19
CA GLY A 490 -25.52 -19.98 -41.33
C GLY A 490 -25.01 -18.54 -41.15
N ASP A 491 -23.81 -18.40 -40.60
CA ASP A 491 -23.11 -17.14 -40.38
C ASP A 491 -22.46 -16.61 -41.67
N ASN A 492 -22.37 -15.28 -41.77
CA ASN A 492 -21.75 -14.64 -42.93
C ASN A 492 -20.32 -14.26 -42.58
N ALA A 493 -19.36 -15.00 -43.13
CA ALA A 493 -17.92 -14.75 -42.99
C ALA A 493 -17.49 -13.28 -43.23
N ALA A 494 -18.25 -12.50 -44.02
CA ALA A 494 -17.97 -11.07 -44.26
C ALA A 494 -18.46 -10.11 -43.16
N ASN A 495 -19.34 -10.57 -42.27
CA ASN A 495 -19.90 -9.81 -41.15
C ASN A 495 -19.35 -10.27 -39.79
N ASP A 496 -19.01 -11.56 -39.65
CA ASP A 496 -18.65 -12.15 -38.35
C ASP A 496 -17.15 -12.08 -38.05
N ILE A 497 -16.28 -12.05 -39.08
CA ILE A 497 -14.85 -11.84 -38.91
C ILE A 497 -14.51 -10.34 -39.04
N LEU A 498 -14.45 -9.63 -37.91
CA LEU A 498 -14.16 -8.18 -37.84
C LEU A 498 -12.71 -7.82 -38.24
N SER A 499 -11.76 -8.76 -38.07
CA SER A 499 -10.36 -8.62 -38.48
C SER A 499 -9.82 -9.99 -38.90
N ALA A 500 -9.11 -10.10 -40.01
CA ALA A 500 -8.62 -11.40 -40.48
C ALA A 500 -7.42 -11.92 -39.64
N SER A 501 -7.35 -13.22 -39.42
CA SER A 501 -6.24 -13.88 -38.74
C SER A 501 -4.96 -13.89 -39.58
N GLY A 502 -3.81 -13.98 -38.92
CA GLY A 502 -2.52 -14.03 -39.58
C GLY A 502 -1.38 -13.42 -38.77
N VAL A 503 -0.36 -12.96 -39.48
CA VAL A 503 0.81 -12.30 -38.89
C VAL A 503 1.01 -10.95 -39.54
N ARG A 504 0.93 -9.88 -38.75
CA ARG A 504 1.28 -8.53 -39.17
C ARG A 504 2.77 -8.30 -38.99
N VAL A 505 3.41 -7.71 -39.99
CA VAL A 505 4.84 -7.36 -39.97
C VAL A 505 4.97 -5.85 -40.05
N TYR A 506 5.65 -5.24 -39.07
CA TYR A 506 5.86 -3.80 -38.98
C TYR A 506 7.22 -3.41 -39.55
N TYR A 507 7.28 -2.29 -40.27
CA TYR A 507 8.45 -1.82 -40.99
C TYR A 507 8.77 -0.36 -40.68
N THR A 508 10.05 0.01 -40.88
CA THR A 508 10.54 1.37 -40.62
C THR A 508 9.99 2.39 -41.61
N THR A 509 9.85 2.00 -42.88
CA THR A 509 9.29 2.86 -43.93
C THR A 509 8.02 2.25 -44.54
N PRO A 510 7.07 3.08 -45.03
CA PRO A 510 5.84 2.58 -45.64
C PRO A 510 6.09 1.64 -46.82
N VAL A 511 5.29 0.57 -46.89
CA VAL A 511 5.33 -0.47 -47.92
C VAL A 511 3.94 -0.76 -48.45
N SER A 512 3.84 -1.17 -49.72
CA SER A 512 2.58 -1.61 -50.35
C SER A 512 2.43 -3.13 -50.41
N THR A 513 3.49 -3.85 -50.06
CA THR A 513 3.61 -5.32 -50.05
C THR A 513 4.68 -5.73 -49.05
N LEU A 514 4.79 -7.02 -48.73
CA LEU A 514 5.93 -7.54 -47.97
C LEU A 514 7.26 -7.06 -48.57
N ALA A 515 8.16 -6.62 -47.70
CA ALA A 515 9.49 -6.16 -48.08
C ALA A 515 10.57 -7.09 -47.50
N ASP A 516 11.71 -7.14 -48.20
CA ASP A 516 12.90 -7.82 -47.71
C ASP A 516 13.42 -7.12 -46.44
N PRO A 517 13.58 -7.84 -45.31
CA PRO A 517 14.13 -7.28 -44.07
C PRO A 517 15.50 -6.62 -44.23
N ALA A 518 16.30 -7.02 -45.24
CA ALA A 518 17.60 -6.41 -45.53
C ALA A 518 17.47 -4.99 -46.12
N GLY A 519 16.37 -4.69 -46.80
CA GLY A 519 16.10 -3.40 -47.44
C GLY A 519 15.20 -2.47 -46.61
N ASN A 520 14.37 -3.03 -45.73
CA ASN A 520 13.52 -2.28 -44.81
C ASN A 520 13.41 -3.04 -43.49
N GLU A 521 14.03 -2.50 -42.44
CA GLU A 521 14.15 -3.18 -41.14
C GLU A 521 12.76 -3.42 -40.51
N ILE A 522 12.57 -4.62 -39.97
CA ILE A 522 11.35 -5.02 -39.27
C ILE A 522 11.35 -4.47 -37.86
N LEU A 523 10.29 -3.75 -37.49
CA LEU A 523 10.13 -3.14 -36.16
C LEU A 523 9.34 -4.03 -35.19
N GLY A 524 8.62 -5.04 -35.68
CA GLY A 524 7.84 -5.92 -34.84
C GLY A 524 7.00 -6.92 -35.62
N TYR A 525 6.42 -7.86 -34.89
CA TYR A 525 5.49 -8.88 -35.41
C TYR A 525 4.26 -8.94 -34.52
N GLU A 526 3.08 -9.10 -35.10
CA GLU A 526 1.86 -9.37 -34.33
C GLU A 526 1.18 -10.60 -34.90
N MET A 527 1.10 -11.67 -34.11
CA MET A 527 0.34 -12.86 -34.46
C MET A 527 -1.09 -12.69 -33.94
N ARG A 528 -2.07 -12.98 -34.79
CA ARG A 528 -3.50 -12.81 -34.50
C ARG A 528 -4.28 -14.04 -34.97
N TRP A 529 -5.05 -14.61 -34.05
CA TRP A 529 -6.14 -15.54 -34.33
C TRP A 529 -7.40 -14.79 -33.92
N SER A 530 -8.06 -14.13 -34.86
CA SER A 530 -9.17 -13.24 -34.55
C SER A 530 -10.44 -14.00 -34.18
N ASP A 531 -10.65 -15.15 -34.82
CA ASP A 531 -11.72 -16.08 -34.54
C ASP A 531 -11.19 -17.50 -34.81
N PHE A 532 -10.98 -18.28 -33.75
CA PHE A 532 -10.48 -19.65 -33.86
C PHE A 532 -11.41 -20.65 -33.20
N SER A 533 -11.31 -21.89 -33.64
CA SER A 533 -11.91 -23.06 -33.00
C SER A 533 -10.88 -24.18 -32.87
N LEU A 534 -10.81 -24.83 -31.71
CA LEU A 534 -9.89 -25.90 -31.38
C LEU A 534 -10.63 -27.04 -30.68
N TYR A 535 -10.64 -28.25 -31.25
CA TYR A 535 -11.35 -29.41 -30.70
C TYR A 535 -10.75 -30.77 -31.10
N ASP A 536 -11.07 -31.81 -30.31
CA ASP A 536 -10.74 -33.20 -30.62
C ASP A 536 -11.81 -33.84 -31.51
N THR A 537 -11.46 -34.11 -32.76
CA THR A 537 -12.35 -34.71 -33.76
C THR A 537 -12.85 -36.11 -33.40
N SER A 538 -12.16 -36.82 -32.50
CA SER A 538 -12.54 -38.17 -32.09
C SER A 538 -13.60 -38.21 -30.98
N ARG A 539 -13.83 -37.07 -30.31
CA ARG A 539 -14.74 -36.94 -29.16
C ARG A 539 -16.04 -36.23 -29.48
N VAL A 540 -16.16 -35.64 -30.66
CA VAL A 540 -17.37 -34.97 -31.15
C VAL A 540 -18.59 -35.89 -31.01
N GLY A 541 -19.67 -35.38 -30.41
CA GLY A 541 -20.88 -36.13 -30.08
C GLY A 541 -20.77 -37.11 -28.90
N GLY A 542 -19.65 -37.09 -28.16
CA GLY A 542 -19.40 -37.91 -26.98
C GLY A 542 -19.60 -37.16 -25.66
N ALA A 543 -19.32 -37.84 -24.54
CA ALA A 543 -19.41 -37.27 -23.19
C ALA A 543 -18.17 -36.46 -22.77
N GLU A 544 -17.07 -36.55 -23.53
CA GLU A 544 -15.84 -35.78 -23.33
C GLU A 544 -15.63 -34.79 -24.50
N GLU A 545 -16.72 -34.40 -25.16
CA GLU A 545 -16.72 -33.39 -26.21
C GLU A 545 -16.37 -32.03 -25.59
N ALA A 546 -15.43 -31.31 -26.21
CA ALA A 546 -15.08 -29.96 -25.83
C ALA A 546 -14.56 -29.17 -27.03
N GLU A 547 -14.93 -27.89 -27.09
CA GLU A 547 -14.43 -26.93 -28.06
C GLU A 547 -13.86 -25.69 -27.34
N VAL A 548 -12.71 -25.21 -27.79
CA VAL A 548 -12.18 -23.90 -27.40
C VAL A 548 -12.35 -22.93 -28.56
N THR A 549 -13.15 -21.90 -28.39
CA THR A 549 -13.33 -20.82 -29.37
C THR A 549 -12.89 -19.48 -28.84
N GLY A 550 -12.59 -18.52 -29.73
CA GLY A 550 -12.37 -17.13 -29.36
C GLY A 550 -11.26 -16.44 -30.16
N SER A 551 -10.55 -15.53 -29.51
CA SER A 551 -9.50 -14.72 -30.12
C SER A 551 -8.20 -14.73 -29.32
N TYR A 552 -7.07 -14.71 -30.03
CA TYR A 552 -5.73 -14.63 -29.46
C TYR A 552 -4.89 -13.62 -30.24
N ARG A 553 -4.13 -12.79 -29.54
CA ARG A 553 -3.08 -11.96 -30.14
C ARG A 553 -1.84 -11.92 -29.28
N ILE A 554 -0.69 -11.84 -29.94
CA ILE A 554 0.60 -11.56 -29.30
C ILE A 554 1.39 -10.59 -30.17
N PHE A 555 1.83 -9.49 -29.57
CA PHE A 555 2.67 -8.49 -30.20
C PHE A 555 4.11 -8.60 -29.70
N PHE A 556 5.03 -8.71 -30.64
CA PHE A 556 6.47 -8.71 -30.44
C PHE A 556 7.06 -7.39 -30.91
N ARG A 557 7.63 -6.61 -29.98
CA ARG A 557 8.31 -5.35 -30.25
C ARG A 557 9.79 -5.56 -30.53
N GLY A 558 10.28 -4.99 -31.62
CA GLY A 558 11.70 -5.02 -31.98
C GLY A 558 12.52 -3.97 -31.22
N VAL A 559 13.57 -4.41 -30.53
CA VAL A 559 14.49 -3.61 -29.70
C VAL A 559 15.94 -3.80 -30.16
N LYS A 560 16.70 -2.71 -30.18
CA LYS A 560 18.17 -2.74 -30.29
C LYS A 560 18.77 -2.52 -28.91
N ASP A 561 19.99 -2.97 -28.69
CA ASP A 561 20.73 -2.66 -27.47
C ASP A 561 20.82 -1.12 -27.33
N PRO A 562 20.23 -0.53 -26.27
CA PRO A 562 20.29 0.91 -26.06
C PRO A 562 21.72 1.46 -25.98
N GLN A 563 22.69 0.59 -25.64
CA GLN A 563 24.09 0.93 -25.49
C GLN A 563 24.92 0.64 -26.77
N ASP A 564 24.35 -0.03 -27.77
CA ASP A 564 24.99 -0.29 -29.07
C ASP A 564 24.00 -0.17 -30.24
N SER A 565 24.00 1.00 -30.90
CA SER A 565 23.17 1.27 -32.07
C SER A 565 23.38 0.31 -33.27
N ASN A 566 24.51 -0.43 -33.31
CA ASN A 566 24.82 -1.42 -34.34
C ASN A 566 24.37 -2.83 -33.97
N SER A 567 23.76 -3.03 -32.80
CA SER A 567 23.28 -4.35 -32.40
C SER A 567 22.27 -4.90 -33.40
N GLU A 568 22.18 -6.23 -33.46
CA GLU A 568 21.03 -6.86 -34.11
C GLU A 568 19.74 -6.45 -33.37
N ARG A 569 18.63 -6.43 -34.11
CA ARG A 569 17.32 -6.23 -33.51
C ARG A 569 16.80 -7.56 -32.97
N ARG A 570 16.34 -7.53 -31.72
CA ARG A 570 15.70 -8.66 -31.03
C ARG A 570 14.27 -8.30 -30.70
N PHE A 571 13.45 -9.26 -30.30
CA PHE A 571 12.01 -9.09 -30.20
C PHE A 571 11.51 -9.48 -28.80
N ASN A 572 10.99 -8.50 -28.08
CA ASN A 572 10.34 -8.71 -26.79
C ASN A 572 8.85 -8.97 -26.97
N ILE A 573 8.27 -9.80 -26.10
CA ILE A 573 6.82 -9.82 -25.94
C ILE A 573 6.44 -8.45 -25.38
N ASP A 574 5.50 -7.76 -26.00
CA ASP A 574 5.02 -6.45 -25.56
C ASP A 574 3.63 -6.60 -24.96
N THR A 575 2.73 -7.27 -25.70
CA THR A 575 1.36 -7.49 -25.28
C THR A 575 0.90 -8.88 -25.71
N VAL A 576 0.12 -9.57 -24.86
CA VAL A 576 -0.61 -10.79 -25.21
C VAL A 576 -2.06 -10.65 -24.74
N VAL A 577 -3.01 -11.10 -25.54
CA VAL A 577 -4.43 -11.19 -25.16
C VAL A 577 -5.01 -12.50 -25.68
N LEU A 578 -5.68 -13.24 -24.80
CA LEU A 578 -6.53 -14.39 -25.10
C LEU A 578 -7.92 -14.06 -24.57
N ASN A 579 -8.93 -14.23 -25.41
CA ASN A 579 -10.32 -14.21 -24.99
C ASN A 579 -10.95 -15.48 -25.56
N GLY A 580 -11.20 -16.46 -24.71
CA GLY A 580 -11.67 -17.78 -25.09
C GLY A 580 -12.92 -18.22 -24.35
N ARG A 581 -13.66 -19.13 -24.98
CA ARG A 581 -14.76 -19.89 -24.40
C ARG A 581 -14.45 -21.38 -24.57
N ILE A 582 -14.68 -22.16 -23.54
CA ILE A 582 -14.59 -23.62 -23.55
C ILE A 582 -16.02 -24.15 -23.40
N SER A 583 -16.56 -24.79 -24.43
CA SER A 583 -17.91 -25.36 -24.45
C SER A 583 -17.86 -26.88 -24.45
N ASP A 584 -18.94 -27.53 -23.98
CA ASP A 584 -19.14 -28.98 -24.02
C ASP A 584 -19.69 -29.50 -25.38
N LYS A 585 -19.91 -28.59 -26.33
CA LYS A 585 -20.39 -28.88 -27.68
C LYS A 585 -19.54 -28.19 -28.74
N VAL A 586 -19.31 -28.89 -29.85
CA VAL A 586 -18.62 -28.33 -31.03
C VAL A 586 -19.63 -27.75 -32.01
N GLY A 587 -19.48 -26.49 -32.39
CA GLY A 587 -20.11 -25.94 -33.60
C GLY A 587 -21.54 -25.39 -33.44
N ASP A 588 -21.97 -25.03 -32.22
CA ASP A 588 -23.29 -24.41 -32.00
C ASP A 588 -23.24 -22.92 -31.63
N ASP A 589 -24.36 -22.25 -31.86
CA ASP A 589 -24.62 -20.84 -31.56
C ASP A 589 -25.07 -20.65 -30.11
N ASN A 590 -24.26 -21.08 -29.13
CA ASN A 590 -24.42 -20.93 -27.67
C ASN A 590 -25.71 -21.52 -27.03
N ASP A 591 -26.79 -21.75 -27.77
CA ASP A 591 -28.11 -22.15 -27.26
C ASP A 591 -28.19 -23.63 -26.81
N LEU A 592 -27.13 -24.41 -27.06
CA LEU A 592 -27.03 -25.83 -26.69
C LEU A 592 -25.89 -26.13 -25.71
N ASP A 593 -25.03 -25.15 -25.41
CA ASP A 593 -23.98 -25.27 -24.40
C ASP A 593 -24.62 -25.41 -23.01
N VAL A 594 -24.37 -26.56 -22.38
CA VAL A 594 -24.88 -26.87 -21.05
C VAL A 594 -23.84 -26.50 -19.99
N ASP A 595 -22.59 -26.93 -20.23
CA ASP A 595 -21.44 -26.64 -19.37
C ASP A 595 -20.41 -25.82 -20.15
N TYR A 596 -20.02 -24.66 -19.63
CA TYR A 596 -19.00 -23.85 -20.28
C TYR A 596 -18.16 -23.03 -19.32
N SER A 597 -16.97 -22.67 -19.80
CA SER A 597 -16.09 -21.72 -19.15
C SER A 597 -15.73 -20.57 -20.08
N SER A 598 -15.68 -19.35 -19.57
CA SER A 598 -15.03 -18.23 -20.27
C SER A 598 -13.67 -17.96 -19.64
N VAL A 599 -12.67 -17.68 -20.47
CA VAL A 599 -11.30 -17.41 -20.05
C VAL A 599 -10.78 -16.17 -20.77
N TYR A 600 -10.36 -15.18 -20.00
CA TYR A 600 -9.70 -13.99 -20.50
C TYR A 600 -8.30 -13.88 -19.88
N VAL A 601 -7.28 -13.74 -20.70
CA VAL A 601 -5.91 -13.47 -20.26
C VAL A 601 -5.40 -12.27 -21.03
N ALA A 602 -4.96 -11.22 -20.35
CA ALA A 602 -4.28 -10.11 -20.98
C ALA A 602 -3.02 -9.78 -20.20
N ALA A 603 -1.88 -9.68 -20.87
CA ALA A 603 -0.64 -9.28 -20.24
C ALA A 603 0.13 -8.26 -21.08
N THR A 604 0.82 -7.35 -20.41
CA THR A 604 1.69 -6.33 -21.00
C THR A 604 3.03 -6.32 -20.28
N SER A 605 4.11 -6.15 -21.03
CA SER A 605 5.47 -6.09 -20.49
C SER A 605 5.86 -4.69 -20.04
N THR A 606 6.66 -4.60 -18.99
CA THR A 606 7.15 -3.32 -18.44
C THR A 606 8.20 -2.68 -19.35
N ASN A 607 9.21 -3.45 -19.74
CA ASN A 607 10.41 -2.92 -20.41
C ASN A 607 10.51 -3.37 -21.87
N ALA A 608 9.39 -3.54 -22.57
CA ALA A 608 9.36 -4.09 -23.93
C ALA A 608 10.22 -3.28 -24.93
N SER A 609 10.37 -1.97 -24.73
CA SER A 609 11.15 -1.08 -25.60
C SER A 609 12.64 -1.00 -25.29
N GLU A 610 13.08 -1.45 -24.11
CA GLU A 610 14.44 -1.18 -23.61
C GLU A 610 15.20 -2.44 -23.21
N TYR A 611 14.51 -3.47 -22.71
CA TYR A 611 15.15 -4.72 -22.33
C TYR A 611 15.75 -5.41 -23.56
N TYR A 612 17.05 -5.68 -23.56
CA TYR A 612 17.71 -6.38 -24.67
C TYR A 612 17.85 -7.89 -24.34
N PRO A 613 16.96 -8.76 -24.88
CA PRO A 613 16.91 -10.18 -24.50
C PRO A 613 18.14 -10.93 -25.00
N ALA A 614 18.55 -11.99 -24.31
CA ALA A 614 19.71 -12.80 -24.72
C ALA A 614 19.50 -13.59 -26.03
N LYS A 615 18.23 -13.88 -26.38
CA LYS A 615 17.82 -14.60 -27.60
C LYS A 615 17.10 -13.65 -28.56
N PRO A 616 17.06 -13.96 -29.88
CA PRO A 616 16.35 -13.13 -30.85
C PRO A 616 14.87 -12.88 -30.54
N PHE A 617 14.19 -13.84 -29.89
CA PHE A 617 12.82 -13.69 -29.40
C PHE A 617 12.77 -14.00 -27.91
N ALA A 618 12.13 -13.14 -27.14
CA ALA A 618 11.79 -13.39 -25.74
C ALA A 618 10.79 -14.55 -25.61
N SER A 619 10.83 -15.26 -24.48
CA SER A 619 9.96 -16.39 -24.17
C SER A 619 9.07 -16.05 -22.99
N PHE A 620 7.90 -16.69 -22.90
CA PHE A 620 7.04 -16.64 -21.70
C PHE A 620 7.76 -17.06 -20.41
N ASN A 621 8.78 -17.93 -20.50
CA ASN A 621 9.59 -18.30 -19.34
C ASN A 621 10.71 -17.29 -19.01
N GLY A 622 10.85 -16.23 -19.82
CA GLY A 622 11.96 -15.27 -19.75
C GLY A 622 11.59 -13.90 -19.16
N PHE A 623 10.33 -13.68 -18.76
CA PHE A 623 9.87 -12.37 -18.26
C PHE A 623 10.69 -11.83 -17.08
N PHE A 624 11.12 -12.74 -16.21
CA PHE A 624 11.93 -12.46 -15.02
C PHE A 624 13.34 -13.04 -15.12
N THR A 625 13.85 -13.23 -16.34
CA THR A 625 15.23 -13.68 -16.56
C THR A 625 16.05 -12.50 -17.06
N PRO A 626 17.01 -11.98 -16.26
CA PRO A 626 17.87 -10.91 -16.71
C PRO A 626 18.80 -11.40 -17.82
N ASN A 627 19.35 -10.46 -18.59
CA ASN A 627 20.39 -10.81 -19.55
C ASN A 627 21.64 -11.29 -18.78
N PRO A 628 22.16 -12.51 -19.02
CA PRO A 628 23.30 -13.05 -18.26
C PRO A 628 24.59 -12.26 -18.41
N ALA A 629 24.66 -11.29 -19.34
CA ALA A 629 25.76 -10.34 -19.45
C ALA A 629 25.76 -9.26 -18.33
N PHE A 630 24.63 -9.12 -17.61
CA PHE A 630 24.42 -8.12 -16.57
C PHE A 630 23.75 -8.80 -15.36
N ALA A 631 24.57 -9.40 -14.49
CA ALA A 631 24.11 -10.08 -13.29
C ALA A 631 24.01 -9.12 -12.11
N LYS A 632 23.03 -9.37 -11.23
CA LYS A 632 22.93 -8.65 -9.95
C LYS A 632 24.25 -8.76 -9.18
N GLY A 633 24.74 -7.63 -8.66
CA GLY A 633 26.04 -7.51 -7.98
C GLY A 633 27.21 -7.12 -8.89
N ASP A 634 27.02 -7.03 -10.21
CA ASP A 634 28.09 -6.65 -11.15
C ASP A 634 28.55 -5.20 -10.92
N LEU A 635 29.87 -5.01 -10.79
CA LEU A 635 30.48 -3.70 -10.60
C LEU A 635 30.72 -2.99 -11.94
N SER A 636 30.28 -1.73 -12.02
CA SER A 636 30.63 -0.80 -13.09
C SER A 636 31.55 0.28 -12.54
N ASN A 637 32.83 0.23 -12.93
CA ASN A 637 33.82 1.21 -12.49
C ASN A 637 33.54 2.59 -13.10
N ASN A 638 33.68 3.66 -12.31
CA ASN A 638 33.41 5.04 -12.70
C ASN A 638 32.04 5.19 -13.38
N LEU A 639 31.02 4.56 -12.82
CA LEU A 639 29.65 4.64 -13.36
C LEU A 639 29.16 6.08 -13.41
N VAL A 640 29.47 6.87 -12.37
CA VAL A 640 29.11 8.28 -12.29
C VAL A 640 30.29 9.14 -11.86
N SER A 641 30.23 10.43 -12.17
CA SER A 641 31.07 11.43 -11.52
C SER A 641 30.27 12.67 -11.17
N TYR A 642 30.67 13.40 -10.14
CA TYR A 642 30.03 14.67 -9.76
C TYR A 642 31.04 15.80 -9.61
N VAL A 643 30.59 17.04 -9.85
CA VAL A 643 31.36 18.25 -9.57
C VAL A 643 30.44 19.39 -9.13
N THR A 644 30.90 20.16 -8.14
CA THR A 644 30.20 21.34 -7.62
C THR A 644 30.75 22.62 -8.26
N GLY A 645 29.93 23.66 -8.37
CA GLY A 645 30.38 24.94 -8.90
C GLY A 645 29.38 26.08 -8.72
N GLU A 646 29.76 27.26 -9.22
CA GLU A 646 28.92 28.46 -9.19
C GLU A 646 28.78 29.06 -10.59
N GLN A 647 27.62 29.65 -10.87
CA GLN A 647 27.34 30.32 -12.12
C GLN A 647 26.39 31.51 -11.91
N THR A 648 26.24 32.34 -12.93
CA THR A 648 25.24 33.42 -12.93
C THR A 648 24.10 33.07 -13.88
N VAL A 649 22.88 32.93 -13.35
CA VAL A 649 21.65 32.70 -14.14
C VAL A 649 20.75 33.91 -13.99
N ALA A 650 20.41 34.56 -15.11
CA ALA A 650 19.56 35.76 -15.12
C ALA A 650 19.98 36.85 -14.11
N GLY A 651 21.29 36.99 -13.85
CA GLY A 651 21.85 37.98 -12.92
C GLY A 651 21.93 37.54 -11.46
N GLN A 652 21.49 36.32 -11.11
CA GLN A 652 21.61 35.74 -9.77
C GLN A 652 22.80 34.78 -9.70
N ALA A 653 23.57 34.82 -8.61
CA ALA A 653 24.57 33.81 -8.30
C ALA A 653 23.87 32.52 -7.86
N VAL A 654 24.19 31.40 -8.51
CA VAL A 654 23.53 30.10 -8.36
C VAL A 654 24.61 29.05 -8.18
N GLN A 655 24.46 28.22 -7.14
CA GLN A 655 25.34 27.08 -6.92
C GLN A 655 24.77 25.86 -7.65
N TYR A 656 25.63 24.97 -8.12
CA TYR A 656 25.18 23.79 -8.87
C TYR A 656 26.00 22.54 -8.55
N LEU A 657 25.35 21.39 -8.72
CA LEU A 657 25.94 20.06 -8.77
C LEU A 657 25.73 19.50 -10.18
N ASP A 658 26.82 19.26 -10.91
CA ASP A 658 26.79 18.44 -12.12
C ASP A 658 26.94 16.98 -11.71
N PHE A 659 26.04 16.14 -12.21
CA PHE A 659 26.02 14.70 -12.02
C PHE A 659 26.10 14.02 -13.40
N TYR A 660 27.26 13.45 -13.70
CA TYR A 660 27.57 12.84 -14.98
C TYR A 660 27.35 11.34 -14.94
N VAL A 661 26.59 10.84 -15.92
CA VAL A 661 26.32 9.41 -16.13
C VAL A 661 26.68 9.08 -17.58
N PRO A 662 27.89 8.58 -17.88
CA PRO A 662 28.35 8.38 -19.26
C PRO A 662 27.51 7.39 -20.08
N LEU A 663 26.85 6.45 -19.42
CA LEU A 663 26.02 5.40 -20.03
C LEU A 663 24.50 5.71 -19.97
N GLY A 664 24.14 6.91 -19.51
CA GLY A 664 22.77 7.33 -19.28
C GLY A 664 22.61 8.85 -19.41
N GLU A 665 21.64 9.40 -18.68
CA GLU A 665 21.36 10.83 -18.70
C GLU A 665 22.21 11.58 -17.65
N SER A 666 22.87 12.64 -18.07
CA SER A 666 23.65 13.52 -17.19
C SER A 666 22.87 14.79 -16.88
N GLN A 667 22.93 15.29 -15.64
CA GLN A 667 22.09 16.39 -15.17
C GLN A 667 22.86 17.42 -14.34
N ARG A 668 22.38 18.66 -14.34
CA ARG A 668 22.82 19.75 -13.46
C ARG A 668 21.68 20.14 -12.53
N PHE A 669 21.92 20.05 -11.23
CA PHE A 669 21.04 20.54 -10.18
C PHE A 669 21.50 21.95 -9.80
N ARG A 670 20.60 22.93 -9.88
CA ARG A 670 20.88 24.33 -9.58
C ARG A 670 20.10 24.77 -8.36
N PHE A 671 20.77 25.40 -7.42
CA PHE A 671 20.23 25.85 -6.15
C PHE A 671 20.33 27.37 -6.09
N TYR A 672 19.18 28.02 -6.02
CA TYR A 672 19.09 29.48 -6.00
C TYR A 672 19.20 29.99 -4.55
N PRO A 673 19.70 31.21 -4.32
CA PRO A 673 19.74 31.79 -2.99
C PRO A 673 18.33 31.90 -2.40
N THR A 674 18.23 31.68 -1.09
CA THR A 674 16.96 31.88 -0.37
C THR A 674 16.50 33.33 -0.48
N VAL A 675 15.20 33.53 -0.70
CA VAL A 675 14.55 34.83 -0.74
C VAL A 675 13.26 34.83 0.07
N LYS A 676 12.92 35.98 0.67
CA LYS A 676 11.65 36.19 1.39
C LYS A 676 10.50 36.52 0.41
N ARG A 677 9.34 35.89 0.56
CA ARG A 677 8.14 36.06 -0.30
C ARG A 677 6.87 36.04 0.55
N GLU A 678 5.81 36.70 0.08
CA GLU A 678 4.50 36.71 0.77
C GLU A 678 3.89 35.30 0.86
N ASP A 679 3.40 34.90 2.04
CA ASP A 679 2.73 33.62 2.27
C ASP A 679 1.27 33.61 1.83
N VAL A 680 1.04 33.80 0.53
CA VAL A 680 -0.32 33.89 -0.01
C VAL A 680 -1.15 32.60 0.22
N ASN A 681 -0.49 31.47 0.47
CA ASN A 681 -1.09 30.15 0.57
C ASN A 681 -1.16 29.60 2.00
N ASP A 682 -0.69 30.35 3.01
CA ASP A 682 -0.83 29.95 4.42
C ASP A 682 -0.07 28.64 4.69
N VAL A 683 1.19 28.57 4.25
CA VAL A 683 1.98 27.35 4.19
C VAL A 683 2.26 26.78 5.58
N ASP A 684 2.35 27.62 6.59
CA ASP A 684 2.55 27.21 7.98
C ASP A 684 1.25 27.04 8.79
N ASN A 685 0.11 27.32 8.15
CA ASN A 685 -1.25 27.22 8.66
C ASN A 685 -1.48 28.03 9.95
N ASP A 686 -0.95 29.26 10.00
CA ASP A 686 -1.17 30.20 11.11
C ASP A 686 -2.28 31.24 10.84
N ASP A 687 -2.93 31.16 9.67
CA ASP A 687 -3.96 32.08 9.13
C ASP A 687 -3.42 33.49 8.73
N ASP A 688 -2.11 33.76 8.78
CA ASP A 688 -1.50 35.01 8.29
C ASP A 688 -0.95 34.88 6.86
N ARG A 689 -1.76 35.30 5.89
CA ARG A 689 -1.39 35.22 4.47
C ARG A 689 -0.56 36.40 3.95
N THR A 690 -0.16 37.30 4.83
CA THR A 690 0.46 38.58 4.44
C THR A 690 1.91 38.72 4.89
N GLU A 691 2.38 37.76 5.67
CA GLU A 691 3.75 37.72 6.14
C GLU A 691 4.74 37.20 5.10
N LEU A 692 6.03 37.35 5.41
CA LEU A 692 7.12 37.02 4.50
C LEU A 692 7.84 35.74 4.94
N VAL A 693 7.66 34.67 4.18
CA VAL A 693 8.31 33.38 4.39
C VAL A 693 9.56 33.21 3.53
N SER A 694 10.57 32.51 4.06
CA SER A 694 11.78 32.15 3.35
C SER A 694 11.47 31.08 2.32
N THR A 695 12.00 31.25 1.11
CA THR A 695 11.79 30.31 0.02
C THR A 695 13.09 30.02 -0.71
N HIS A 696 13.37 28.73 -0.90
CA HIS A 696 14.52 28.23 -1.62
C HIS A 696 14.04 27.59 -2.93
N ASP A 697 14.52 28.09 -4.07
CA ASP A 697 14.17 27.52 -5.37
C ASP A 697 15.30 26.62 -5.86
N PHE A 698 14.98 25.48 -6.47
CA PHE A 698 15.93 24.66 -7.22
C PHE A 698 15.39 24.27 -8.60
N GLU A 699 16.26 23.93 -9.54
CA GLU A 699 15.87 23.40 -10.85
C GLU A 699 16.83 22.29 -11.30
N ILE A 700 16.30 21.35 -12.08
CA ILE A 700 17.05 20.24 -12.68
C ILE A 700 17.17 20.50 -14.17
N CYS A 701 18.38 20.40 -14.70
CA CYS A 701 18.69 20.69 -16.09
C CYS A 701 19.43 19.53 -16.76
N ASP A 702 19.04 19.19 -17.98
CA ASP A 702 19.68 18.13 -18.76
C ASP A 702 21.02 18.62 -19.34
N LEU A 703 22.08 17.84 -19.14
CA LEU A 703 23.39 18.11 -19.68
C LEU A 703 23.60 17.34 -20.99
N SER A 704 24.07 18.07 -22.00
CA SER A 704 24.44 17.50 -23.30
C SER A 704 25.94 17.72 -23.54
N ASN A 705 26.64 16.70 -24.02
CA ASN A 705 28.04 16.84 -24.38
C ASN A 705 28.16 17.31 -25.83
N SER A 706 28.56 18.56 -26.02
CA SER A 706 28.71 19.18 -27.34
C SER A 706 30.05 18.86 -28.03
N GLY A 707 30.89 18.01 -27.43
CA GLY A 707 32.26 17.73 -27.87
C GLY A 707 33.29 18.78 -27.43
N SER A 708 32.86 19.99 -27.07
CA SER A 708 33.67 21.02 -26.39
C SER A 708 33.50 21.06 -24.86
N GLY A 709 32.67 20.16 -24.32
CA GLY A 709 32.29 20.11 -22.91
C GLY A 709 30.78 19.95 -22.73
N TRP A 710 30.38 19.71 -21.48
CA TRP A 710 28.99 19.60 -21.06
C TRP A 710 28.32 20.97 -21.02
N VAL A 711 27.15 21.07 -21.64
CA VAL A 711 26.34 22.29 -21.66
C VAL A 711 24.89 21.96 -21.29
N VAL A 712 24.26 22.87 -20.56
CA VAL A 712 22.84 22.78 -20.22
C VAL A 712 22.02 22.93 -21.50
N SER A 713 21.20 21.93 -21.78
CA SER A 713 20.33 21.88 -22.97
C SER A 713 18.94 22.41 -22.63
N THR A 714 18.29 21.81 -21.63
CA THR A 714 16.95 22.16 -21.16
C THR A 714 16.92 22.14 -19.63
N CYS A 715 16.01 22.91 -19.03
CA CYS A 715 15.76 22.88 -17.59
C CYS A 715 14.28 22.68 -17.33
N GLN A 716 13.97 21.89 -16.31
CA GLN A 716 12.62 21.77 -15.76
C GLN A 716 12.20 23.09 -15.09
N PRO A 717 10.89 23.32 -14.89
CA PRO A 717 10.41 24.44 -14.08
C PRO A 717 11.05 24.41 -12.68
N LYS A 718 11.33 25.60 -12.13
CA LYS A 718 11.84 25.71 -10.76
C LYS A 718 10.85 25.10 -9.77
N GLN A 719 11.37 24.27 -8.88
CA GLN A 719 10.67 23.81 -7.70
C GLN A 719 10.99 24.73 -6.54
N ARG A 720 10.01 24.95 -5.66
CA ARG A 720 10.10 25.86 -4.52
C ARG A 720 9.91 25.09 -3.23
N LEU A 721 10.84 25.30 -2.30
CA LEU A 721 10.79 24.85 -0.92
C LEU A 721 10.54 26.07 -0.03
N TYR A 722 9.71 25.93 1.00
CA TYR A 722 9.37 27.00 1.95
C TYR A 722 10.19 26.86 3.23
N ALA A 723 11.49 27.13 3.12
CA ALA A 723 12.44 27.19 4.23
C ALA A 723 13.79 27.77 3.75
N GLU A 724 14.69 28.17 4.64
CA GLU A 724 16.10 28.34 4.28
C GLU A 724 16.76 26.98 4.03
N ARG A 725 17.58 26.94 2.98
CA ARG A 725 18.46 25.82 2.67
C ARG A 725 19.81 26.35 2.23
N ASP A 726 20.87 25.74 2.73
CA ASP A 726 22.18 25.84 2.12
C ASP A 726 22.36 24.75 1.05
N PHE A 727 23.43 24.88 0.25
CA PHE A 727 23.71 23.96 -0.84
C PHE A 727 23.95 22.51 -0.39
N GLN A 728 24.56 22.30 0.77
CA GLN A 728 24.83 20.95 1.29
C GLN A 728 23.54 20.30 1.80
N LEU A 729 22.71 21.05 2.52
CA LEU A 729 21.43 20.60 3.04
C LEU A 729 20.48 20.25 1.89
N ALA A 730 20.35 21.11 0.88
CA ALA A 730 19.50 20.83 -0.28
C ALA A 730 19.93 19.58 -1.07
N ILE A 731 21.24 19.29 -1.14
CA ILE A 731 21.74 18.06 -1.76
C ILE A 731 21.50 16.85 -0.85
N ASN A 732 21.63 17.01 0.46
CA ASN A 732 21.31 15.95 1.42
C ASN A 732 19.83 15.54 1.32
N ASP A 733 18.90 16.51 1.29
CA ASP A 733 17.47 16.25 1.14
C ASP A 733 17.17 15.44 -0.16
N LEU A 734 17.83 15.80 -1.27
CA LEU A 734 17.70 15.07 -2.55
C LEU A 734 18.35 13.67 -2.51
N TRP A 735 19.47 13.52 -1.78
CA TRP A 735 20.12 12.22 -1.58
C TRP A 735 19.28 11.29 -0.71
N GLU A 736 18.68 11.81 0.36
CA GLU A 736 17.74 11.11 1.22
C GLU A 736 16.54 10.60 0.42
N ALA A 737 16.03 11.41 -0.52
CA ALA A 737 15.02 11.01 -1.50
C ALA A 737 15.51 10.00 -2.57
N GLY A 738 16.81 9.63 -2.56
CA GLY A 738 17.41 8.62 -3.42
C GLY A 738 17.84 9.08 -4.81
N VAL A 739 17.81 10.39 -5.10
CA VAL A 739 18.09 10.97 -6.43
C VAL A 739 19.46 10.58 -6.97
N PHE A 740 20.47 10.52 -6.09
CA PHE A 740 21.86 10.32 -6.50
C PHE A 740 22.38 8.89 -6.29
N SER A 741 21.63 8.06 -5.57
CA SER A 741 22.08 6.72 -5.18
C SER A 741 21.58 5.66 -6.14
N ARG A 742 20.51 5.92 -6.91
CA ARG A 742 19.94 5.00 -7.90
C ARG A 742 20.13 5.56 -9.31
N VAL A 743 20.91 4.85 -10.13
CA VAL A 743 21.26 5.27 -11.48
C VAL A 743 20.75 4.25 -12.47
N GLU A 744 19.72 4.62 -13.23
CA GLU A 744 19.14 3.78 -14.27
C GLU A 744 20.00 3.85 -15.55
N ILE A 745 20.43 2.68 -16.03
CA ILE A 745 21.18 2.55 -17.28
C ILE A 745 20.32 1.77 -18.29
N PRO A 746 19.89 2.41 -19.39
CA PRO A 746 19.04 1.78 -20.40
C PRO A 746 19.63 0.45 -20.90
N GLY A 747 18.80 -0.59 -20.94
CA GLY A 747 19.17 -1.94 -21.37
C GLY A 747 19.95 -2.77 -20.34
N ARG A 748 20.37 -2.20 -19.21
CA ARG A 748 21.14 -2.89 -18.16
C ARG A 748 20.40 -3.01 -16.84
N GLY A 749 19.73 -1.95 -16.39
CA GLY A 749 19.00 -1.90 -15.12
C GLY A 749 19.45 -0.78 -14.21
N VAL A 750 19.14 -0.89 -12.93
CA VAL A 750 19.43 0.14 -11.92
C VAL A 750 20.69 -0.23 -11.14
N TYR A 751 21.66 0.67 -11.17
CA TYR A 751 22.87 0.58 -10.36
C TYR A 751 22.71 1.40 -9.08
N PHE A 752 23.31 0.91 -8.00
CA PHE A 752 23.46 1.64 -6.75
C PHE A 752 24.84 2.27 -6.64
N VAL A 753 24.89 3.53 -6.23
CA VAL A 753 26.13 4.28 -5.97
C VAL A 753 26.23 4.58 -4.48
N THR A 754 27.26 4.06 -3.82
CA THR A 754 27.50 4.31 -2.39
C THR A 754 28.18 5.65 -2.17
N TRP A 755 27.43 6.60 -1.61
CA TRP A 755 27.96 7.93 -1.27
C TRP A 755 28.75 7.94 0.06
N PRO A 756 29.75 8.81 0.25
CA PRO A 756 30.36 8.99 1.57
C PRO A 756 29.39 9.66 2.56
N THR A 757 29.25 9.11 3.77
CA THR A 757 28.35 9.62 4.83
C THR A 757 29.09 10.03 6.10
N LYS A 758 28.47 10.90 6.90
CA LYS A 758 28.86 11.19 8.28
C LYS A 758 28.43 10.03 9.20
N PRO A 759 29.02 9.90 10.41
CA PRO A 759 28.52 8.96 11.41
C PRO A 759 27.04 9.22 11.73
N ALA A 760 26.28 8.15 11.95
CA ALA A 760 24.86 8.24 12.30
C ALA A 760 24.63 9.10 13.54
N ASP A 761 23.54 9.86 13.55
CA ASP A 761 23.13 10.70 14.67
C ASP A 761 22.51 9.89 15.83
N ALA A 762 21.92 10.57 16.82
CA ALA A 762 21.27 9.93 17.97
C ALA A 762 20.03 9.10 17.60
N ASN A 763 19.40 9.38 16.45
CA ASN A 763 18.25 8.66 15.91
C ASN A 763 18.65 7.52 14.98
N GLY A 764 19.95 7.37 14.70
CA GLY A 764 20.52 6.42 13.76
C GLY A 764 20.50 6.90 12.30
N CYS A 765 20.25 8.19 12.06
CA CYS A 765 20.12 8.76 10.72
C CYS A 765 21.49 9.11 10.12
N LEU A 766 21.70 8.71 8.87
CA LEU A 766 22.87 9.05 8.06
C LEU A 766 22.63 10.34 7.29
N ALA A 767 23.68 11.15 7.17
CA ALA A 767 23.72 12.33 6.30
C ALA A 767 24.98 12.29 5.43
N LEU A 768 24.95 12.96 4.29
CA LEU A 768 26.11 13.04 3.39
C LEU A 768 27.32 13.70 4.06
N ALA A 769 28.51 13.18 3.73
CA ALA A 769 29.76 13.89 3.99
C ALA A 769 29.88 15.13 3.09
N ASP A 770 30.71 16.08 3.50
CA ASP A 770 30.89 17.33 2.75
C ASP A 770 31.40 17.04 1.33
N LEU A 771 30.74 17.64 0.33
CA LEU A 771 31.03 17.40 -1.07
C LEU A 771 32.41 17.90 -1.48
N ALA A 772 33.10 17.15 -2.33
CA ALA A 772 34.38 17.58 -2.89
C ALA A 772 34.19 18.76 -3.87
N SER A 773 35.18 19.65 -3.89
CA SER A 773 35.25 20.77 -4.86
C SER A 773 35.90 20.38 -6.19
N THR A 774 36.41 19.15 -6.30
CA THR A 774 36.98 18.58 -7.53
C THR A 774 36.09 17.46 -8.05
N GLU A 775 36.10 17.24 -9.36
CA GLU A 775 35.37 16.12 -9.96
C GLU A 775 35.77 14.80 -9.30
N THR A 776 34.77 14.07 -8.81
CA THR A 776 34.94 12.82 -8.08
C THR A 776 34.14 11.73 -8.76
N SER A 777 34.82 10.67 -9.18
CA SER A 777 34.20 9.48 -9.78
C SER A 777 33.80 8.47 -8.72
N MET A 778 32.68 7.80 -8.93
CA MET A 778 32.16 6.74 -8.07
C MET A 778 31.80 5.51 -8.90
N ASP A 779 32.11 4.34 -8.34
CA ASP A 779 31.70 3.06 -8.90
C ASP A 779 30.22 2.81 -8.57
N GLY A 780 29.58 1.97 -9.38
CA GLY A 780 28.21 1.53 -9.11
C GLY A 780 28.10 0.01 -9.14
N THR A 781 27.26 -0.53 -8.27
CA THR A 781 26.94 -1.96 -8.22
C THR A 781 25.58 -2.20 -8.85
N LEU A 782 25.45 -3.12 -9.80
CA LEU A 782 24.16 -3.44 -10.42
C LEU A 782 23.25 -4.05 -9.35
N TYR A 783 22.24 -3.27 -8.94
CA TYR A 783 21.34 -3.62 -7.86
C TYR A 783 20.09 -4.33 -8.39
N ASP A 784 19.49 -3.80 -9.44
CA ASP A 784 18.28 -4.36 -10.05
C ASP A 784 18.50 -4.51 -11.57
N PRO A 785 18.92 -5.69 -12.04
CA PRO A 785 19.11 -5.95 -13.46
C PRO A 785 17.81 -5.79 -14.24
N MET A 786 17.88 -5.17 -15.43
CA MET A 786 16.71 -5.01 -16.27
C MET A 786 16.18 -6.38 -16.73
N MET A 787 14.90 -6.57 -16.53
CA MET A 787 14.14 -7.73 -17.03
C MET A 787 13.00 -7.22 -17.90
N LEU A 788 12.35 -8.12 -18.65
CA LEU A 788 11.19 -7.73 -19.46
C LEU A 788 10.03 -7.26 -18.56
N GLY A 789 9.79 -7.97 -17.45
CA GLY A 789 8.80 -7.61 -16.43
C GLY A 789 7.36 -7.70 -16.94
N LEU A 790 6.41 -7.71 -16.01
CA LEU A 790 4.97 -7.67 -16.29
C LEU A 790 4.40 -6.36 -15.74
N ASN A 791 3.97 -5.47 -16.61
CA ASN A 791 3.33 -4.21 -16.20
C ASN A 791 1.90 -4.45 -15.72
N ALA A 792 1.19 -5.34 -16.39
CA ALA A 792 -0.12 -5.79 -15.97
C ALA A 792 -0.38 -7.17 -16.55
N VAL A 793 -0.91 -8.08 -15.75
CA VAL A 793 -1.51 -9.35 -16.15
C VAL A 793 -2.88 -9.43 -15.53
N ARG A 794 -3.89 -9.65 -16.36
CA ARG A 794 -5.23 -9.99 -15.92
C ARG A 794 -5.58 -11.40 -16.37
N VAL A 795 -6.08 -12.22 -15.45
CA VAL A 795 -6.64 -13.54 -15.74
C VAL A 795 -8.04 -13.59 -15.15
N THR A 796 -9.05 -13.75 -15.99
CA THR A 796 -10.43 -13.92 -15.58
C THR A 796 -10.95 -15.26 -16.09
N SER A 797 -11.59 -16.04 -15.23
CA SER A 797 -12.21 -17.31 -15.58
C SER A 797 -13.58 -17.41 -14.93
N GLU A 798 -14.63 -17.63 -15.70
CA GLU A 798 -15.99 -17.91 -15.19
C GLU A 798 -16.41 -19.31 -15.61
N VAL A 799 -16.78 -20.15 -14.66
CA VAL A 799 -17.32 -21.51 -14.90
C VAL A 799 -18.83 -21.47 -14.67
N ARG A 800 -19.58 -22.07 -15.61
CA ARG A 800 -21.01 -22.33 -15.49
C ARG A 800 -21.29 -23.79 -15.83
N LEU A 801 -21.87 -24.50 -14.87
CA LEU A 801 -22.32 -25.88 -15.01
C LEU A 801 -23.84 -25.93 -14.89
N ASP A 802 -24.46 -26.92 -15.53
CA ASP A 802 -25.92 -27.07 -15.52
C ASP A 802 -26.50 -27.20 -14.12
N ASP A 803 -27.58 -26.47 -13.84
CA ASP A 803 -28.25 -26.42 -12.54
C ASP A 803 -27.31 -26.15 -11.33
N GLN A 804 -26.10 -25.63 -11.54
CA GLN A 804 -25.14 -25.28 -10.49
C GLN A 804 -24.95 -23.75 -10.37
N PRO A 805 -24.50 -23.25 -9.20
CA PRO A 805 -24.11 -21.86 -9.06
C PRO A 805 -22.87 -21.49 -9.89
N ARG A 806 -22.73 -20.19 -10.17
CA ARG A 806 -21.62 -19.67 -10.99
C ARG A 806 -20.38 -19.45 -10.14
N THR A 807 -19.21 -19.77 -10.69
CA THR A 807 -17.92 -19.48 -10.05
C THR A 807 -17.07 -18.58 -10.95
N LEU A 808 -16.61 -17.46 -10.40
CA LEU A 808 -15.75 -16.48 -11.07
C LEU A 808 -14.43 -16.38 -10.32
N PHE A 809 -13.33 -16.48 -11.05
CA PHE A 809 -11.99 -16.19 -10.59
C PHE A 809 -11.42 -15.03 -11.40
N ASP A 810 -10.94 -13.97 -10.76
CA ASP A 810 -10.31 -12.83 -11.43
C ASP A 810 -9.04 -12.43 -10.70
N VAL A 811 -7.94 -12.25 -11.44
CA VAL A 811 -6.62 -11.92 -10.94
C VAL A 811 -6.06 -10.76 -11.73
N LEU A 812 -5.54 -9.76 -11.03
CA LEU A 812 -4.74 -8.68 -11.55
C LEU A 812 -3.36 -8.71 -10.88
N LEU A 813 -2.29 -8.77 -11.67
CA LEU A 813 -0.91 -8.76 -11.21
C LEU A 813 -0.13 -7.68 -11.96
N ASN A 814 0.53 -6.79 -11.23
CA ASN A 814 1.60 -5.93 -11.71
C ASN A 814 2.90 -6.44 -11.08
N ALA A 815 3.88 -6.83 -11.88
CA ALA A 815 5.15 -7.41 -11.42
C ALA A 815 6.29 -6.96 -12.34
N PRO A 816 6.80 -5.73 -12.22
CA PRO A 816 7.91 -5.25 -13.02
C PRO A 816 9.19 -6.07 -12.80
N THR A 817 9.37 -6.62 -11.59
CA THR A 817 10.45 -7.56 -11.25
C THR A 817 9.88 -8.75 -10.48
N MET A 818 10.72 -9.75 -10.18
CA MET A 818 10.28 -10.94 -9.41
C MET A 818 9.98 -10.61 -7.94
N ASP A 819 10.67 -9.61 -7.38
CA ASP A 819 10.58 -9.25 -5.95
C ASP A 819 9.62 -8.07 -5.69
N ARG A 820 9.27 -7.32 -6.74
CA ARG A 820 8.35 -6.17 -6.68
C ARG A 820 7.09 -6.48 -7.46
N TYR A 821 5.99 -6.72 -6.76
CA TYR A 821 4.71 -7.00 -7.38
C TYR A 821 3.52 -6.58 -6.51
N LYS A 822 2.43 -6.23 -7.20
CA LYS A 822 1.11 -5.98 -6.65
C LYS A 822 0.13 -6.98 -7.24
N LEU A 823 -0.47 -7.79 -6.39
CA LEU A 823 -1.44 -8.83 -6.72
C LEU A 823 -2.79 -8.48 -6.10
N THR A 824 -3.85 -8.52 -6.90
CA THR A 824 -5.23 -8.54 -6.43
C THR A 824 -5.92 -9.73 -7.08
N ALA A 825 -6.51 -10.60 -6.28
CA ALA A 825 -7.22 -11.78 -6.76
C ALA A 825 -8.56 -11.92 -6.04
N ALA A 826 -9.58 -12.38 -6.75
CA ALA A 826 -10.89 -12.66 -6.18
C ALA A 826 -11.44 -13.98 -6.71
N LEU A 827 -12.00 -14.78 -5.80
CA LEU A 827 -12.82 -15.95 -6.11
C LEU A 827 -14.23 -15.66 -5.60
N SER A 828 -15.23 -15.64 -6.48
CA SER A 828 -16.63 -15.39 -6.15
C SER A 828 -17.49 -16.58 -6.59
N HIS A 829 -18.39 -17.01 -5.72
CA HIS A 829 -19.28 -18.15 -5.94
C HIS A 829 -20.73 -17.77 -5.56
N ASP A 830 -21.70 -18.37 -6.26
CA ASP A 830 -23.15 -18.12 -6.13
C ASP A 830 -23.54 -16.63 -6.11
N TYR A 831 -22.95 -15.88 -7.05
CA TYR A 831 -23.19 -14.46 -7.20
C TYR A 831 -24.30 -14.17 -8.22
N SER A 832 -25.02 -13.06 -8.00
CA SER A 832 -26.14 -12.61 -8.85
C SER A 832 -25.77 -11.45 -9.78
N SER A 833 -24.75 -10.68 -9.42
CA SER A 833 -24.24 -9.54 -10.18
C SER A 833 -22.73 -9.35 -9.97
N LEU A 834 -22.10 -8.58 -10.85
CA LEU A 834 -20.69 -8.21 -10.74
C LEU A 834 -20.55 -6.72 -10.46
N THR A 835 -19.63 -6.37 -9.57
CA THR A 835 -19.13 -5.00 -9.41
C THR A 835 -17.75 -4.90 -10.07
N SER A 836 -17.45 -3.71 -10.61
CA SER A 836 -16.18 -3.42 -11.26
C SER A 836 -15.27 -2.63 -10.32
N GLY A 837 -14.08 -3.15 -10.05
CA GLY A 837 -12.94 -2.45 -9.44
C GLY A 837 -11.66 -2.84 -10.16
N ASP A 838 -10.56 -2.99 -9.42
CA ASP A 838 -9.30 -3.56 -9.94
C ASP A 838 -9.50 -4.99 -10.48
N VAL A 839 -10.35 -5.76 -9.81
CA VAL A 839 -10.87 -7.07 -10.24
C VAL A 839 -12.40 -7.08 -10.22
N TYR A 840 -13.02 -8.01 -10.94
CA TYR A 840 -14.46 -8.28 -10.85
C TYR A 840 -14.79 -8.97 -9.53
N LEU A 841 -15.78 -8.44 -8.82
CA LEU A 841 -16.25 -9.02 -7.56
C LEU A 841 -17.70 -9.45 -7.72
N GLY A 842 -18.00 -10.69 -7.31
CA GLY A 842 -19.36 -11.16 -7.16
C GLY A 842 -20.12 -10.36 -6.10
N SER A 843 -21.41 -10.20 -6.32
CA SER A 843 -22.36 -9.57 -5.40
C SER A 843 -23.71 -10.30 -5.45
N GLY A 844 -24.38 -10.37 -4.30
CA GLY A 844 -25.62 -11.11 -4.15
C GLY A 844 -25.84 -11.54 -2.70
N SER A 845 -27.04 -12.03 -2.40
CA SER A 845 -27.41 -12.48 -1.06
C SER A 845 -26.95 -13.89 -0.72
N ALA A 846 -26.50 -14.68 -1.71
CA ALA A 846 -25.99 -16.04 -1.53
C ALA A 846 -24.48 -16.14 -1.77
N LEU A 847 -23.80 -14.98 -1.84
CA LEU A 847 -22.41 -14.89 -2.27
C LEU A 847 -21.47 -15.56 -1.27
N ASP A 848 -20.54 -16.35 -1.77
CA ASP A 848 -19.29 -16.70 -1.09
C ASP A 848 -18.11 -16.11 -1.85
N ARG A 849 -17.20 -15.43 -1.14
CA ARG A 849 -16.11 -14.69 -1.80
C ARG A 849 -14.82 -14.67 -0.99
N ILE A 850 -13.70 -14.90 -1.68
CA ILE A 850 -12.35 -14.64 -1.16
C ILE A 850 -11.74 -13.53 -1.98
N VAL A 851 -11.17 -12.53 -1.33
CA VAL A 851 -10.38 -11.46 -1.96
C VAL A 851 -9.00 -11.46 -1.33
N LEU A 852 -7.96 -11.54 -2.15
CA LEU A 852 -6.57 -11.42 -1.77
C LEU A 852 -6.01 -10.14 -2.39
N SER A 853 -5.37 -9.31 -1.58
CA SER A 853 -4.53 -8.21 -2.02
C SER A 853 -3.15 -8.38 -1.41
N LEU A 854 -2.10 -8.17 -2.20
CA LEU A 854 -0.72 -8.23 -1.72
C LEU A 854 0.08 -7.21 -2.52
N ASP A 855 0.81 -6.35 -1.83
CA ASP A 855 1.62 -5.30 -2.40
C ASP A 855 3.01 -5.37 -1.77
N THR A 856 3.96 -5.88 -2.56
CA THR A 856 5.39 -5.84 -2.24
C THR A 856 6.06 -4.64 -2.90
N ASP A 857 5.40 -3.84 -3.73
CA ASP A 857 6.06 -2.72 -4.43
C ASP A 857 6.28 -1.49 -3.53
N SER A 858 5.89 -1.60 -2.26
CA SER A 858 6.06 -0.54 -1.27
C SER A 858 7.50 -0.44 -0.75
N SER A 859 7.90 0.77 -0.37
CA SER A 859 9.28 1.09 0.00
C SER A 859 9.77 0.38 1.28
N PHE A 860 8.89 0.11 2.24
CA PHE A 860 9.26 -0.39 3.59
C PHE A 860 8.42 -1.53 4.14
N LYS A 861 7.26 -1.78 3.53
CA LYS A 861 6.31 -2.75 4.06
C LYS A 861 5.72 -3.57 2.93
N THR A 862 5.88 -4.88 2.99
CA THR A 862 4.92 -5.72 2.28
C THR A 862 3.59 -5.58 3.00
N THR A 863 2.60 -5.05 2.30
CA THR A 863 1.24 -4.95 2.81
C THR A 863 0.37 -5.95 2.08
N GLY A 864 -0.62 -6.51 2.77
CA GLY A 864 -1.56 -7.40 2.13
C GLY A 864 -2.83 -7.51 2.94
N SER A 865 -3.84 -8.07 2.31
CA SER A 865 -5.07 -8.45 2.98
C SER A 865 -5.67 -9.70 2.34
N VAL A 866 -6.35 -10.49 3.15
CA VAL A 866 -7.23 -11.57 2.70
C VAL A 866 -8.58 -11.32 3.35
N ALA A 867 -9.57 -10.96 2.55
CA ALA A 867 -10.96 -10.82 2.97
C ALA A 867 -11.74 -12.07 2.55
N VAL A 868 -12.54 -12.59 3.47
CA VAL A 868 -13.38 -13.77 3.27
C VAL A 868 -14.80 -13.40 3.62
N TYR A 869 -15.70 -13.43 2.63
CA TYR A 869 -17.14 -13.27 2.79
C TYR A 869 -17.81 -14.64 2.69
N LYS A 870 -18.63 -14.97 3.69
CA LYS A 870 -19.45 -16.20 3.70
C LYS A 870 -20.91 -15.84 3.94
N ASP A 871 -21.79 -16.32 3.08
CA ASP A 871 -23.23 -16.33 3.34
C ASP A 871 -23.63 -17.54 4.21
N GLY A 872 -24.71 -17.39 4.98
CA GLY A 872 -25.39 -18.53 5.58
C GLY A 872 -24.73 -19.10 6.84
N VAL A 873 -23.90 -18.32 7.54
CA VAL A 873 -23.20 -18.78 8.75
C VAL A 873 -24.22 -19.08 9.85
N ALA A 874 -24.34 -20.37 10.20
CA ALA A 874 -25.29 -20.83 11.20
C ALA A 874 -24.85 -20.41 12.62
N LEU A 875 -25.77 -19.79 13.35
CA LEU A 875 -25.60 -19.31 14.70
C LEU A 875 -26.71 -19.85 15.60
N THR A 876 -26.34 -20.51 16.69
CA THR A 876 -27.28 -20.84 17.76
C THR A 876 -27.27 -19.73 18.83
N LEU A 877 -28.38 -19.03 19.00
CA LEU A 877 -28.57 -17.98 19.99
C LEU A 877 -28.80 -18.57 21.40
N ASN A 878 -28.73 -17.71 22.42
CA ASN A 878 -28.89 -18.10 23.83
C ASN A 878 -30.25 -18.74 24.17
N ASP A 879 -31.29 -18.43 23.39
CA ASP A 879 -32.62 -19.02 23.52
C ASP A 879 -32.75 -20.35 22.77
N GLY A 880 -31.66 -20.83 22.17
CA GLY A 880 -31.60 -22.06 21.37
C GLY A 880 -32.10 -21.89 19.93
N THR A 881 -32.42 -20.68 19.48
CA THR A 881 -32.81 -20.44 18.09
C THR A 881 -31.60 -20.47 17.18
N GLU A 882 -31.75 -21.10 16.01
CA GLU A 882 -30.76 -21.07 14.94
C GLU A 882 -31.10 -19.92 13.96
N THR A 883 -30.11 -19.10 13.63
CA THR A 883 -30.20 -18.06 12.60
C THR A 883 -29.02 -18.18 11.66
N THR A 884 -29.20 -17.80 10.40
CA THR A 884 -28.12 -17.64 9.43
C THR A 884 -27.80 -16.16 9.25
N ILE A 885 -26.52 -15.84 9.08
CA ILE A 885 -26.05 -14.47 8.81
C ILE A 885 -24.88 -14.47 7.84
N ASP A 886 -24.78 -13.40 7.09
CA ASP A 886 -23.63 -13.05 6.27
C ASP A 886 -22.51 -12.53 7.19
N SER A 887 -21.25 -12.85 6.88
CA SER A 887 -20.11 -12.42 7.68
C SER A 887 -18.86 -12.24 6.82
N GLU A 888 -18.00 -11.32 7.26
CA GLU A 888 -16.73 -11.00 6.61
C GLU A 888 -15.57 -11.12 7.61
N LEU A 889 -14.48 -11.75 7.21
CA LEU A 889 -13.22 -11.77 7.95
C LEU A 889 -12.13 -11.18 7.09
N THR A 890 -11.41 -10.21 7.63
CA THR A 890 -10.29 -9.58 6.93
C THR A 890 -9.00 -9.76 7.71
N ALA A 891 -8.16 -10.62 7.15
CA ALA A 891 -6.78 -10.80 7.53
C ALA A 891 -5.95 -9.67 6.91
N TYR A 892 -5.20 -8.92 7.70
CA TYR A 892 -4.23 -7.95 7.20
C TYR A 892 -2.81 -8.50 7.38
N LEU A 893 -1.95 -8.20 6.43
CA LEU A 893 -0.52 -8.44 6.49
C LEU A 893 0.15 -7.09 6.46
N GLN A 894 0.96 -6.83 7.48
CA GLN A 894 1.98 -5.80 7.44
C GLN A 894 3.28 -6.48 7.83
N GLN A 895 4.23 -6.48 6.91
CA GLN A 895 5.54 -7.06 7.12
C GLN A 895 6.56 -5.99 6.75
N ASN A 896 7.36 -5.56 7.72
CA ASN A 896 8.48 -4.69 7.43
C ASN A 896 9.41 -5.42 6.46
N TYR A 897 9.60 -4.82 5.29
CA TYR A 897 10.42 -5.34 4.22
C TYR A 897 11.12 -4.18 3.55
N ASN A 898 12.45 -4.20 3.55
CA ASN A 898 13.19 -3.10 2.96
C ASN A 898 13.59 -3.40 1.52
N LEU A 899 12.77 -2.93 0.58
CA LEU A 899 13.12 -2.93 -0.84
C LEU A 899 13.90 -1.69 -1.25
N SER A 900 14.02 -0.70 -0.36
CA SER A 900 14.83 0.47 -0.65
C SER A 900 16.31 0.15 -0.43
N PRO A 901 17.17 0.29 -1.45
CA PRO A 901 18.62 0.28 -1.26
C PRO A 901 19.13 1.52 -0.46
N LEU A 902 18.27 2.51 -0.20
CA LEU A 902 18.48 3.45 0.91
C LEU A 902 17.35 3.23 1.90
N PRO A 903 17.43 2.25 2.83
CA PRO A 903 16.43 2.14 3.86
C PRO A 903 16.32 3.49 4.56
N TYR A 904 15.11 3.99 4.70
CA TYR A 904 14.83 5.13 5.54
C TYR A 904 13.65 4.81 6.45
N LYS A 905 13.53 5.56 7.54
CA LYS A 905 12.31 5.62 8.35
C LYS A 905 11.86 7.06 8.41
N TYR A 906 10.59 7.30 8.64
CA TYR A 906 10.16 8.64 9.01
C TYR A 906 10.36 8.84 10.51
N ILE A 907 10.95 9.97 10.86
CA ILE A 907 11.02 10.47 12.24
C ILE A 907 10.21 11.75 12.34
N THR A 908 9.66 12.03 13.52
CA THR A 908 9.09 13.36 13.74
C THR A 908 10.24 14.35 13.92
N GLY A 909 10.35 15.29 13.00
CA GLY A 909 11.32 16.37 13.01
C GLY A 909 11.06 17.38 14.11
N SER A 910 12.01 18.29 14.30
CA SER A 910 11.89 19.36 15.30
C SER A 910 10.72 20.31 15.03
N ASP A 911 10.29 20.44 13.78
CA ASP A 911 9.13 21.26 13.36
C ASP A 911 7.78 20.54 13.56
N GLY A 912 7.79 19.33 14.12
CA GLY A 912 6.60 18.50 14.31
C GLY A 912 6.11 17.80 13.04
N LYS A 913 6.83 17.90 11.90
CA LYS A 913 6.53 17.18 10.66
C LYS A 913 7.32 15.88 10.57
N TYR A 914 7.11 15.10 9.51
CA TYR A 914 7.89 13.88 9.28
C TYR A 914 9.11 14.18 8.40
N ASP A 915 10.29 13.86 8.90
CA ASP A 915 11.55 13.91 8.17
C ASP A 915 12.00 12.51 7.78
N LEU A 916 12.70 12.43 6.64
CA LEU A 916 13.20 11.18 6.10
C LEU A 916 14.57 10.86 6.70
N CYS A 917 14.68 9.75 7.43
CA CYS A 917 15.90 9.34 8.13
C CYS A 917 16.52 8.12 7.46
N VAL A 918 17.57 8.30 6.68
CA VAL A 918 18.30 7.19 6.03
C VAL A 918 19.05 6.35 7.07
N LEU A 919 18.81 5.04 7.08
CA LEU A 919 19.34 4.08 8.05
C LEU A 919 20.58 3.33 7.54
N ASP A 920 20.68 3.13 6.23
CA ASP A 920 21.82 2.47 5.59
C ASP A 920 22.05 3.03 4.18
N ASN A 921 23.28 2.92 3.71
CA ASN A 921 23.73 3.40 2.42
C ASN A 921 24.47 2.29 1.68
N SER A 922 23.75 1.21 1.42
CA SER A 922 24.29 -0.01 0.84
C SER A 922 23.33 -0.57 -0.22
N ALA A 923 23.87 -1.21 -1.25
CA ALA A 923 23.03 -1.76 -2.32
C ALA A 923 22.05 -2.83 -1.80
N GLU A 924 22.38 -3.56 -0.73
CA GLU A 924 21.50 -4.57 -0.15
C GLU A 924 21.52 -4.44 1.38
N ALA A 925 20.43 -3.92 1.93
CA ALA A 925 20.20 -3.96 3.37
C ALA A 925 19.83 -5.38 3.81
N THR A 926 20.12 -5.72 5.08
CA THR A 926 19.73 -7.02 5.63
C THR A 926 18.22 -7.05 5.82
N ASP A 927 17.57 -8.02 5.17
CA ASP A 927 16.14 -8.26 5.33
C ASP A 927 15.83 -8.78 6.74
N ASN A 928 15.00 -8.04 7.48
CA ASN A 928 14.48 -8.43 8.79
C ASN A 928 13.01 -8.85 8.68
N THR A 929 12.63 -9.58 7.63
CA THR A 929 11.30 -10.14 7.48
C THR A 929 11.00 -11.14 8.59
N VAL A 930 10.07 -10.76 9.48
CA VAL A 930 9.55 -11.64 10.52
C VAL A 930 8.06 -11.86 10.25
N LEU A 931 7.72 -13.01 9.65
CA LEU A 931 6.33 -13.43 9.47
C LEU A 931 5.54 -13.47 10.80
N ALA A 932 6.25 -13.61 11.93
CA ALA A 932 5.66 -13.60 13.26
C ALA A 932 4.98 -12.28 13.65
N ASP A 933 5.28 -11.17 12.94
CA ASP A 933 4.69 -9.85 13.21
C ASP A 933 3.32 -9.66 12.52
N ALA A 934 2.91 -10.59 11.66
CA ALA A 934 1.63 -10.51 10.96
C ALA A 934 0.44 -10.65 11.92
N ALA A 935 -0.61 -9.90 11.63
CA ALA A 935 -1.77 -9.74 12.49
C ALA A 935 -3.07 -9.73 11.69
N PHE A 936 -3.90 -10.74 11.90
CA PHE A 936 -5.21 -10.84 11.26
C PHE A 936 -6.29 -10.34 12.21
N THR A 937 -7.32 -9.69 11.69
CA THR A 937 -8.41 -9.17 12.52
C THR A 937 -9.73 -9.84 12.18
N LEU A 938 -10.53 -10.03 13.22
CA LEU A 938 -11.86 -10.59 13.12
C LEU A 938 -12.84 -9.44 13.26
N ASN A 939 -13.33 -8.95 12.12
CA ASN A 939 -14.31 -7.88 12.05
C ASN A 939 -15.71 -8.47 11.97
N PHE A 940 -16.69 -7.80 12.55
CA PHE A 940 -18.08 -8.00 12.20
C PHE A 940 -18.81 -6.66 12.22
N ARG A 941 -19.27 -6.18 11.05
CA ARG A 941 -19.97 -4.88 10.89
C ARG A 941 -19.18 -3.70 11.47
N ASP A 942 -17.94 -3.54 11.00
CA ASP A 942 -17.06 -2.40 11.32
C ASP A 942 -16.57 -2.39 12.78
N VAL A 943 -16.74 -3.50 13.51
CA VAL A 943 -16.27 -3.67 14.90
C VAL A 943 -15.27 -4.82 14.98
N VAL A 944 -14.12 -4.56 15.59
CA VAL A 944 -13.06 -5.56 15.82
C VAL A 944 -13.40 -6.40 17.05
N TYR A 945 -13.63 -7.69 16.85
CA TYR A 945 -13.98 -8.65 17.91
C TYR A 945 -12.84 -9.61 18.28
N GLY A 946 -11.80 -9.68 17.46
CA GLY A 946 -10.61 -10.46 17.78
C GLY A 946 -9.43 -10.21 16.85
N ARG A 947 -8.27 -10.72 17.25
CA ARG A 947 -7.04 -10.65 16.48
C ARG A 947 -6.32 -12.00 16.51
N ILE A 948 -5.75 -12.39 15.39
CA ILE A 948 -4.90 -13.57 15.24
C ILE A 948 -3.47 -13.08 15.05
N ARG A 949 -2.52 -13.58 15.84
CA ARG A 949 -1.08 -13.32 15.65
C ARG A 949 -0.24 -14.50 16.12
N GLN A 950 1.02 -14.52 15.74
CA GLN A 950 1.93 -15.53 16.25
C GLN A 950 2.43 -15.15 17.65
N GLU A 951 2.28 -16.05 18.61
CA GLU A 951 2.74 -15.88 19.99
C GLU A 951 3.59 -17.08 20.38
N SER A 952 4.86 -16.85 20.70
CA SER A 952 5.82 -17.92 21.04
C SER A 952 5.87 -19.06 20.00
N GLY A 953 5.70 -18.73 18.72
CA GLY A 953 5.75 -19.69 17.61
C GLY A 953 4.41 -20.34 17.23
N ILE A 954 3.32 -20.06 17.94
CA ILE A 954 1.98 -20.63 17.69
C ILE A 954 1.01 -19.51 17.28
N TRP A 955 0.13 -19.76 16.31
CA TRP A 955 -0.92 -18.81 15.96
C TRP A 955 -2.05 -18.84 17.00
N VAL A 956 -2.31 -17.69 17.60
CA VAL A 956 -3.31 -17.51 18.65
C VAL A 956 -4.35 -16.49 18.19
N ILE A 957 -5.62 -16.85 18.30
CA ILE A 957 -6.75 -15.94 18.19
C ILE A 957 -7.07 -15.40 19.57
N ARG A 958 -7.10 -14.08 19.74
CA ARG A 958 -7.50 -13.38 20.96
C ARG A 958 -8.74 -12.54 20.71
N TYR A 959 -9.82 -12.83 21.42
CA TYR A 959 -11.08 -12.11 21.33
C TYR A 959 -11.12 -10.93 22.30
N ILE A 960 -11.96 -9.93 22.02
CA ILE A 960 -12.10 -8.73 22.88
C ILE A 960 -12.70 -9.04 24.26
N ASP A 961 -13.38 -10.18 24.44
CA ASP A 961 -13.81 -10.65 25.77
C ASP A 961 -12.67 -11.27 26.60
N GLY A 962 -11.44 -11.26 26.09
CA GLY A 962 -10.27 -11.85 26.74
C GLY A 962 -10.13 -13.35 26.55
N SER A 963 -11.11 -14.02 25.93
CA SER A 963 -10.97 -15.42 25.54
C SER A 963 -9.99 -15.58 24.38
N TRP A 964 -9.41 -16.77 24.24
CA TRP A 964 -8.44 -17.06 23.18
C TRP A 964 -8.52 -18.52 22.74
N GLU A 965 -8.01 -18.83 21.55
CA GLU A 965 -7.86 -20.19 21.04
C GLU A 965 -6.65 -20.28 20.10
N THR A 966 -6.11 -21.49 19.89
CA THR A 966 -5.04 -21.72 18.92
C THR A 966 -5.62 -22.08 17.56
N LEU A 967 -4.99 -21.61 16.47
CA LEU A 967 -5.33 -22.06 15.12
C LEU A 967 -4.88 -23.50 14.86
#